data_AF-A0A7R8UFU7-F1
#
_entry.id   AF-A0A7R8UFU7-F1
#
_cell.length_a   1.000
_cell.length_b   1.000
_cell.length_c   1.000
_cell.angle_alpha   90.00
_cell.angle_beta   90.00
_cell.angle_gamma   90.00
#
_symmetry.space_group_name_H-M   'P 1'
#
loop_
_entity.id
_entity.type
_entity.pdbx_description
1 polymer ?
#
loop_
_entity_poly.entity_id
_entity_poly.type
_entity_poly.pdbx_seq_one_letter_code
_entity_poly.pdbx_strand_id
1 'polypeptide(L)'
;MGSFKYLLVSLFILGYVFSDVQSLTCWSCNSNVDPDCAQNPGSLTEQTECQEPTDKCEVAILTDDSTYRGCSSDLPTEITISDECEEDLCNGEIYPADRLQCHQCSGADCLAAQTQGNELPCKLYQPDDACFTDVIDETDVQRGCTSDSSYVPGDYAKFCKTSGCNSDPGLSEFSCAVCDSTEDGLSCVYGTVSGSECSVTTENTCSMQLLLGRLEHCFTYHKGEHVVRGCSRDSPQYVNQTNYIRECILEKCNDECIEPPQCYSCSSATEPYCQDQSVGNLTVENCPVGTTSCHTCRDEAGTAHRGCGEFEGSGQCASCWNDPGCNNKKMLRCYSCSSENDPNCDTWENPENIDKVICNGNCIATLRNGIVERGCQSNSFDCQPSLTCKSCTEDDCNSGRVPDESLRCYQCGENDADCNNDQSYQLAPSCPIVEDETDKCYMFVTNDNKMVRGCTTDMRYNECTLMPAGKCVTCSGDGCNSQAIIGKLQCIKCDSNTDPSCKTGLITRDDECSVTSLQFCEVEVPFSEYEYCFTYQYGERVIRGCSKEDTAISSQIKYVRECRFDNCNNECIDSPKCYSCDSSQNQNCADDVFMTNQVSCNAGDISCYTCRDSGKVIRRGCGSGDTFGQCESCWDDDGCNNKPMLECYSCNSQVDKKCATWTDVGTINTMICNGLCIATLRDGYVVRGCQSNSFDCPSSETCVRCDKDNCNSGLVPTDRMMCHQCDESNPDCYQDKESSEATACSVYKSGDQCFLFMDDNNKMVRGCVSDERYDDCSKNRDRCITCSEPGCNSMGGLVEPALECAKCKGGEECAWAQTESSKCESSRPYYESESCYIARSSDGTISRGCSLDDPNACTSATCTTCSTNGCNDVNRVYQSCLQCTGTGDNSCVVGQDVKGTTCSEPVQTYDTRGCYAQRDGDTVKRGCLYSLNNEQKESCEKDQKNCQVCYDQDCNTKDLRSHAPTLGAFSGLLLAVVAYLIKG
;
A
#
# COMPACT_ATOMS: atom_id res chain seq x y z
N MET A 1 -107.43 15.48 -18.60
CA MET A 1 -106.80 14.96 -17.36
C MET A 1 -105.69 14.03 -17.85
N GLY A 2 -104.53 14.52 -18.32
CA GLY A 2 -103.46 15.20 -17.57
C GLY A 2 -102.58 14.10 -16.94
N SER A 3 -101.27 13.95 -17.17
CA SER A 3 -100.30 14.64 -18.01
C SER A 3 -99.00 13.79 -18.00
N PHE A 4 -98.17 13.92 -19.05
CA PHE A 4 -96.73 13.61 -19.15
C PHE A 4 -96.17 12.19 -19.43
N LYS A 5 -95.57 12.13 -20.64
CA LYS A 5 -94.47 11.27 -21.12
C LYS A 5 -93.12 11.69 -20.51
N TYR A 6 -92.09 10.84 -20.66
CA TYR A 6 -90.65 11.04 -20.44
C TYR A 6 -90.10 11.00 -19.00
N LEU A 7 -89.36 9.95 -18.65
CA LEU A 7 -87.88 10.04 -18.49
C LEU A 7 -87.23 8.65 -18.64
N LEU A 8 -86.16 8.63 -19.43
CA LEU A 8 -85.26 7.53 -19.77
C LEU A 8 -84.32 7.17 -18.61
N VAL A 9 -83.91 5.90 -18.55
CA VAL A 9 -82.67 5.35 -17.95
C VAL A 9 -82.56 5.47 -16.43
N SER A 10 -82.44 4.34 -15.71
CA SER A 10 -81.65 4.20 -14.45
C SER A 10 -81.78 2.86 -13.71
N LEU A 11 -82.45 1.82 -14.23
CA LEU A 11 -82.61 0.54 -13.50
C LEU A 11 -81.96 -0.67 -14.20
N PHE A 12 -80.82 -0.45 -14.84
CA PHE A 12 -79.88 -1.49 -15.30
C PHE A 12 -78.42 -1.17 -14.88
N ILE A 13 -78.23 -0.51 -13.74
CA ILE A 13 -76.91 -0.28 -13.13
C ILE A 13 -77.05 -0.53 -11.62
N LEU A 14 -76.91 -1.79 -11.20
CA LEU A 14 -76.59 -2.18 -9.82
C LEU A 14 -76.01 -3.61 -9.78
N GLY A 15 -75.24 -3.94 -10.81
CA GLY A 15 -74.22 -4.98 -10.78
C GLY A 15 -72.97 -4.38 -11.42
N TYR A 16 -71.82 -4.53 -10.78
CA TYR A 16 -70.50 -3.94 -11.11
C TYR A 16 -70.22 -2.52 -10.59
N VAL A 17 -69.83 -2.42 -9.31
CA VAL A 17 -68.54 -1.83 -8.90
C VAL A 17 -68.07 -2.54 -7.63
N PHE A 18 -67.49 -3.73 -7.76
CA PHE A 18 -66.38 -4.12 -6.89
C PHE A 18 -65.15 -3.88 -7.76
N SER A 19 -64.39 -2.84 -7.46
CA SER A 19 -63.05 -2.70 -8.00
C SER A 19 -62.24 -3.84 -7.39
N ASP A 20 -61.75 -4.77 -8.21
CA ASP A 20 -60.70 -5.69 -7.81
C ASP A 20 -59.48 -4.82 -7.46
N VAL A 21 -59.24 -4.59 -6.16
CA VAL A 21 -57.96 -4.09 -5.68
C VAL A 21 -56.99 -5.25 -5.89
N GLN A 22 -56.02 -5.09 -6.79
CA GLN A 22 -54.91 -6.04 -6.87
C GLN A 22 -54.15 -5.96 -5.55
N SER A 23 -54.11 -7.07 -4.83
CA SER A 23 -53.32 -7.24 -3.61
C SER A 23 -51.85 -7.44 -4.00
N LEU A 24 -50.96 -6.55 -3.56
CA LEU A 24 -49.51 -6.68 -3.76
C LEU A 24 -48.94 -7.69 -2.77
N THR A 25 -48.17 -8.66 -3.25
CA THR A 25 -47.51 -9.68 -2.42
C THR A 25 -46.00 -9.48 -2.42
N CYS A 26 -45.36 -9.43 -1.26
CA CYS A 26 -43.92 -9.20 -1.11
C CYS A 26 -43.23 -10.32 -0.34
N TRP A 27 -41.94 -10.55 -0.61
CA TRP A 27 -41.12 -11.38 0.28
C TRP A 27 -40.99 -10.71 1.64
N SER A 28 -41.10 -11.50 2.71
CA SER A 28 -41.01 -11.01 4.07
C SER A 28 -40.02 -11.83 4.90
N CYS A 29 -38.95 -11.21 5.37
CA CYS A 29 -37.94 -11.87 6.20
C CYS A 29 -37.00 -10.85 6.85
N ASN A 30 -36.18 -11.32 7.80
CA ASN A 30 -35.06 -10.55 8.37
C ASN A 30 -33.82 -11.45 8.51
N SER A 31 -32.66 -11.01 8.02
CA SER A 31 -31.44 -11.83 7.98
C SER A 31 -30.87 -12.19 9.35
N ASN A 32 -31.23 -11.48 10.42
CA ASN A 32 -30.89 -11.88 11.79
C ASN A 32 -31.68 -13.10 12.27
N VAL A 33 -32.87 -13.33 11.73
CA VAL A 33 -33.74 -14.47 12.07
C VAL A 33 -33.56 -15.60 11.07
N ASP A 34 -33.58 -15.27 9.77
CA ASP A 34 -33.44 -16.20 8.67
C ASP A 34 -32.30 -15.74 7.73
N PRO A 35 -31.13 -16.38 7.75
CA PRO A 35 -29.99 -15.97 6.93
C PRO A 35 -30.29 -16.02 5.43
N ASP A 36 -31.22 -16.87 4.96
CA ASP A 36 -31.59 -16.95 3.54
C ASP A 36 -32.17 -15.62 3.02
N CYS A 37 -32.69 -14.78 3.92
CA CYS A 37 -33.12 -13.41 3.61
C CYS A 37 -32.05 -12.55 2.92
N ALA A 38 -30.79 -12.78 3.27
CA ALA A 38 -29.62 -12.16 2.65
C ALA A 38 -28.88 -13.11 1.70
N GLN A 39 -28.68 -14.36 2.13
CA GLN A 39 -27.75 -15.29 1.50
C GLN A 39 -28.35 -16.06 0.33
N ASN A 40 -29.66 -16.30 0.34
CA ASN A 40 -30.33 -17.11 -0.67
C ASN A 40 -31.76 -16.62 -0.91
N PRO A 41 -31.93 -15.39 -1.42
CA PRO A 41 -33.25 -14.80 -1.54
C PRO A 41 -34.16 -15.53 -2.56
N GLY A 42 -33.58 -16.32 -3.47
CA GLY A 42 -34.34 -17.21 -4.37
C GLY A 42 -34.96 -18.44 -3.71
N SER A 43 -34.60 -18.74 -2.45
CA SER A 43 -35.16 -19.86 -1.67
C SER A 43 -36.16 -19.42 -0.61
N LEU A 44 -36.50 -18.13 -0.59
CA LEU A 44 -37.49 -17.59 0.36
C LEU A 44 -38.85 -18.25 0.18
N THR A 45 -39.54 -18.45 1.30
CA THR A 45 -40.89 -19.06 1.32
C THR A 45 -41.90 -18.18 2.06
N GLU A 46 -41.43 -17.27 2.92
CA GLU A 46 -42.29 -16.35 3.66
C GLU A 46 -42.68 -15.13 2.81
N GLN A 47 -43.98 -14.98 2.58
CA GLN A 47 -44.58 -13.91 1.80
C GLN A 47 -45.61 -13.19 2.65
N THR A 48 -45.77 -11.89 2.41
CA THR A 48 -46.80 -11.07 3.06
C THR A 48 -47.65 -10.35 2.02
N GLU A 49 -48.95 -10.25 2.29
CA GLU A 49 -49.90 -9.54 1.44
C GLU A 49 -50.06 -8.10 1.98
N CYS A 50 -49.62 -7.13 1.20
CA CYS A 50 -49.63 -5.73 1.61
C CYS A 50 -51.06 -5.18 1.61
N GLN A 51 -51.42 -4.48 2.69
CA GLN A 51 -52.82 -4.13 2.98
C GLN A 51 -53.20 -2.74 2.46
N GLU A 52 -52.23 -1.83 2.36
CA GLU A 52 -52.49 -0.46 1.93
C GLU A 52 -52.42 -0.34 0.41
N PRO A 53 -53.36 0.38 -0.24
CA PRO A 53 -53.37 0.55 -1.70
C PRO A 53 -52.14 1.25 -2.30
N THR A 54 -51.27 1.79 -1.46
CA THR A 54 -50.03 2.49 -1.82
C THR A 54 -48.77 1.73 -1.40
N ASP A 55 -48.92 0.52 -0.86
CA ASP A 55 -47.78 -0.30 -0.46
C ASP A 55 -46.92 -0.67 -1.66
N LYS A 56 -45.63 -0.82 -1.39
CA LYS A 56 -44.62 -1.35 -2.29
C LYS A 56 -43.85 -2.46 -1.60
N CYS A 57 -43.25 -3.35 -2.38
CA CYS A 57 -42.29 -4.29 -1.83
C CYS A 57 -40.98 -3.56 -1.58
N GLU A 58 -40.40 -3.78 -0.41
CA GLU A 58 -39.18 -3.12 0.02
C GLU A 58 -38.13 -4.14 0.46
N VAL A 59 -36.87 -3.81 0.17
CA VAL A 59 -35.69 -4.45 0.74
C VAL A 59 -34.81 -3.38 1.37
N ALA A 60 -34.34 -3.62 2.59
CA ALA A 60 -33.60 -2.64 3.36
C ALA A 60 -32.43 -3.28 4.12
N ILE A 61 -31.33 -2.56 4.26
CA ILE A 61 -30.31 -2.83 5.27
C ILE A 61 -30.62 -1.98 6.50
N LEU A 62 -30.79 -2.62 7.65
CA LEU A 62 -31.08 -1.97 8.93
C LEU A 62 -29.80 -1.42 9.58
N THR A 63 -29.94 -0.70 10.69
CA THR A 63 -28.79 -0.15 11.46
C THR A 63 -27.94 -1.20 12.16
N ASP A 64 -28.43 -2.43 12.27
CA ASP A 64 -27.71 -3.60 12.77
C ASP A 64 -27.08 -4.44 11.64
N ASP A 65 -26.94 -3.85 10.44
CA ASP A 65 -26.39 -4.44 9.22
C ASP A 65 -27.21 -5.62 8.65
N SER A 66 -28.36 -5.95 9.23
CA SER A 66 -29.23 -7.03 8.75
C SER A 66 -30.09 -6.60 7.56
N THR A 67 -30.50 -7.58 6.74
CA THR A 67 -31.37 -7.37 5.59
C THR A 67 -32.81 -7.64 5.98
N TYR A 68 -33.68 -6.68 5.73
CA TYR A 68 -35.12 -6.78 5.88
C TYR A 68 -35.78 -6.81 4.51
N ARG A 69 -36.82 -7.63 4.36
CA ARG A 69 -37.72 -7.64 3.20
C ARG A 69 -39.16 -7.55 3.72
N GLY A 70 -40.02 -6.76 3.09
CA GLY A 70 -41.42 -6.63 3.50
C GLY A 70 -42.19 -5.56 2.73
N CYS A 71 -43.38 -5.19 3.23
CA CYS A 71 -44.16 -4.06 2.70
C CYS A 71 -43.60 -2.73 3.21
N SER A 72 -43.64 -1.69 2.38
CA SER A 72 -43.14 -0.35 2.72
C SER A 72 -43.88 0.31 3.90
N SER A 73 -45.16 -0.01 4.14
CA SER A 73 -45.90 0.45 5.32
C SER A 73 -45.45 -0.18 6.64
N ASP A 74 -44.84 -1.35 6.59
CA ASP A 74 -44.39 -2.14 7.74
C ASP A 74 -42.88 -2.02 7.99
N LEU A 75 -42.22 -1.03 7.38
CA LEU A 75 -40.78 -0.81 7.53
C LEU A 75 -40.36 -0.56 8.98
N PRO A 76 -39.26 -1.18 9.44
CA PRO A 76 -38.62 -0.82 10.69
C PRO A 76 -38.14 0.64 10.71
N THR A 77 -38.11 1.27 11.88
CA THR A 77 -37.76 2.71 12.02
C THR A 77 -36.27 3.04 11.87
N GLU A 78 -35.40 2.04 11.74
CA GLU A 78 -33.94 2.22 11.70
C GLU A 78 -33.34 1.56 10.45
N ILE A 79 -33.29 2.31 9.35
CA ILE A 79 -32.82 1.87 8.03
C ILE A 79 -31.55 2.65 7.66
N THR A 80 -30.56 1.95 7.12
CA THR A 80 -29.31 2.50 6.59
C THR A 80 -29.44 2.82 5.10
N ILE A 81 -29.91 1.84 4.31
CA ILE A 81 -30.19 1.94 2.87
C ILE A 81 -31.39 1.04 2.53
N SER A 82 -32.24 1.45 1.59
CA SER A 82 -33.35 0.62 1.09
C SER A 82 -33.60 0.81 -0.40
N ASP A 83 -34.38 -0.11 -0.98
CA ASP A 83 -34.86 -0.07 -2.36
C ASP A 83 -36.30 -0.62 -2.45
N GLU A 84 -37.08 -0.07 -3.36
CA GLU A 84 -38.53 -0.29 -3.47
C GLU A 84 -38.92 -0.77 -4.88
N CYS A 85 -39.93 -1.63 -4.96
CA CYS A 85 -40.47 -2.09 -6.23
C CYS A 85 -41.98 -2.40 -6.14
N GLU A 86 -42.67 -2.34 -7.28
CA GLU A 86 -44.15 -2.31 -7.35
C GLU A 86 -44.77 -3.61 -7.90
N GLU A 87 -43.95 -4.62 -8.22
CA GLU A 87 -44.40 -5.91 -8.75
C GLU A 87 -44.48 -6.99 -7.65
N ASP A 88 -45.31 -8.01 -7.84
CA ASP A 88 -45.38 -9.13 -6.88
C ASP A 88 -44.02 -9.80 -6.74
N LEU A 89 -43.56 -9.96 -5.49
CA LEU A 89 -42.34 -10.67 -5.10
C LEU A 89 -41.04 -10.07 -5.71
N CYS A 90 -41.07 -8.80 -6.09
CA CYS A 90 -39.95 -8.12 -6.77
C CYS A 90 -38.76 -7.81 -5.86
N ASN A 91 -38.96 -7.77 -4.54
CA ASN A 91 -37.90 -7.56 -3.56
C ASN A 91 -37.12 -8.86 -3.30
N GLY A 92 -36.82 -9.64 -4.33
CA GLY A 92 -36.23 -10.99 -4.26
C GLY A 92 -34.77 -11.11 -4.71
N GLU A 93 -34.14 -10.01 -5.11
CA GLU A 93 -32.74 -10.01 -5.56
C GLU A 93 -31.75 -9.81 -4.39
N ILE A 94 -30.49 -10.16 -4.60
CA ILE A 94 -29.42 -9.86 -3.62
C ILE A 94 -29.31 -8.33 -3.47
N TYR A 95 -29.33 -7.87 -2.22
CA TYR A 95 -29.30 -6.45 -1.89
C TYR A 95 -28.26 -6.14 -0.80
N PRO A 96 -27.44 -5.10 -0.98
CA PRO A 96 -27.19 -4.36 -2.23
C PRO A 96 -26.63 -5.26 -3.33
N ALA A 97 -26.71 -4.82 -4.60
CA ALA A 97 -26.29 -5.64 -5.74
C ALA A 97 -24.78 -5.98 -5.75
N ASP A 98 -23.96 -5.13 -5.11
CA ASP A 98 -22.51 -5.27 -4.97
C ASP A 98 -22.09 -5.97 -3.66
N ARG A 99 -23.04 -6.54 -2.92
CA ARG A 99 -22.79 -7.22 -1.66
C ARG A 99 -21.74 -8.33 -1.81
N LEU A 100 -20.71 -8.27 -0.96
CA LEU A 100 -19.61 -9.24 -0.94
C LEU A 100 -20.15 -10.66 -0.77
N GLN A 101 -19.64 -11.59 -1.59
CA GLN A 101 -20.00 -13.00 -1.56
C GLN A 101 -18.75 -13.84 -1.26
N CYS A 102 -18.79 -14.63 -0.20
CA CYS A 102 -17.64 -15.43 0.23
C CYS A 102 -18.01 -16.92 0.18
N HIS A 103 -17.00 -17.79 0.08
CA HIS A 103 -17.22 -19.18 0.46
C HIS A 103 -17.46 -19.24 1.96
N GLN A 104 -18.58 -19.83 2.37
CA GLN A 104 -18.98 -19.93 3.77
C GLN A 104 -19.21 -21.38 4.14
N CYS A 105 -18.42 -21.91 5.07
CA CYS A 105 -18.57 -23.27 5.57
C CYS A 105 -17.74 -23.49 6.85
N SER A 106 -18.02 -24.58 7.57
CA SER A 106 -17.28 -24.99 8.77
C SER A 106 -17.00 -26.49 8.80
N GLY A 107 -15.81 -26.89 9.27
CA GLY A 107 -15.43 -28.29 9.49
C GLY A 107 -14.60 -28.92 8.35
N ALA A 108 -14.36 -30.22 8.43
CA ALA A 108 -13.44 -30.95 7.53
C ALA A 108 -13.79 -30.79 6.03
N ASP A 109 -15.07 -30.67 5.70
CA ASP A 109 -15.54 -30.55 4.31
C ASP A 109 -15.12 -29.20 3.66
N CYS A 110 -14.64 -28.23 4.44
CA CYS A 110 -14.13 -26.93 3.98
C CYS A 110 -12.67 -26.93 3.54
N LEU A 111 -11.97 -28.05 3.72
CA LEU A 111 -10.54 -28.17 3.43
C LEU A 111 -10.26 -28.01 1.91
N ALA A 112 -11.09 -28.61 1.06
CA ALA A 112 -11.01 -28.46 -0.39
C ALA A 112 -12.01 -27.41 -0.87
N ALA A 113 -11.51 -26.26 -1.33
CA ALA A 113 -12.37 -25.14 -1.74
C ALA A 113 -13.33 -25.46 -2.90
N GLN A 114 -13.07 -26.51 -3.68
CA GLN A 114 -13.82 -26.82 -4.90
C GLN A 114 -14.99 -27.80 -4.73
N THR A 115 -15.20 -28.39 -3.55
CA THR A 115 -16.18 -29.50 -3.46
C THR A 115 -17.51 -29.19 -2.78
N GLN A 116 -17.66 -28.15 -1.94
CA GLN A 116 -18.98 -27.93 -1.31
C GLN A 116 -19.18 -26.58 -0.57
N GLY A 117 -18.99 -25.45 -1.24
CA GLY A 117 -19.43 -24.15 -0.69
C GLY A 117 -19.80 -23.20 -1.81
N ASN A 118 -21.10 -23.01 -2.05
CA ASN A 118 -21.58 -21.94 -2.92
C ASN A 118 -21.06 -20.61 -2.37
N GLU A 119 -20.60 -19.72 -3.25
CA GLU A 119 -20.38 -18.32 -2.89
C GLU A 119 -21.72 -17.78 -2.39
N LEU A 120 -21.77 -17.39 -1.12
CA LEU A 120 -22.95 -16.85 -0.48
C LEU A 120 -22.69 -15.38 -0.13
N PRO A 121 -23.66 -14.48 -0.38
CA PRO A 121 -23.64 -13.13 0.19
C PRO A 121 -23.40 -13.18 1.70
N CYS A 122 -22.64 -12.23 2.23
CA CYS A 122 -22.50 -12.10 3.68
C CYS A 122 -23.87 -11.86 4.33
N LYS A 123 -24.20 -12.51 5.44
CA LYS A 123 -25.49 -12.41 6.17
C LYS A 123 -25.78 -10.98 6.65
N LEU A 124 -24.75 -10.26 7.06
CA LEU A 124 -24.72 -8.84 7.41
C LEU A 124 -24.04 -8.07 6.27
N TYR A 125 -24.41 -6.79 6.10
CA TYR A 125 -23.83 -5.93 5.08
C TYR A 125 -22.95 -4.86 5.72
N GLN A 126 -21.64 -4.94 5.47
CA GLN A 126 -20.69 -3.89 5.81
C GLN A 126 -19.87 -3.49 4.56
N PRO A 127 -19.71 -2.19 4.25
CA PRO A 127 -18.97 -1.74 3.07
C PRO A 127 -17.49 -2.17 3.04
N ASP A 128 -16.88 -2.36 4.21
CA ASP A 128 -15.46 -2.73 4.38
C ASP A 128 -15.26 -4.21 4.76
N ASP A 129 -16.28 -5.05 4.55
CA ASP A 129 -16.21 -6.48 4.89
C ASP A 129 -15.12 -7.22 4.09
N ALA A 130 -14.69 -8.37 4.60
CA ALA A 130 -13.69 -9.23 3.98
C ALA A 130 -14.07 -10.69 4.11
N CYS A 131 -13.73 -11.49 3.11
CA CYS A 131 -13.77 -12.93 3.22
C CYS A 131 -12.56 -13.43 4.02
N PHE A 132 -12.73 -14.49 4.79
CA PHE A 132 -11.63 -15.17 5.46
C PHE A 132 -11.60 -16.69 5.21
N THR A 133 -10.41 -17.27 5.33
CA THR A 133 -10.18 -18.72 5.48
C THR A 133 -9.24 -18.93 6.66
N ASP A 134 -9.66 -19.74 7.62
CA ASP A 134 -8.86 -20.12 8.77
C ASP A 134 -8.76 -21.65 8.87
N VAL A 135 -7.54 -22.17 8.94
CA VAL A 135 -7.25 -23.60 8.93
C VAL A 135 -6.51 -23.95 10.21
N ILE A 136 -7.23 -24.54 11.16
CA ILE A 136 -6.64 -24.99 12.43
C ILE A 136 -5.99 -26.36 12.22
N ASP A 137 -6.69 -27.29 11.57
CA ASP A 137 -6.19 -28.58 11.11
C ASP A 137 -7.07 -29.15 9.98
N GLU A 138 -6.81 -30.38 9.52
CA GLU A 138 -7.57 -31.03 8.44
C GLU A 138 -9.06 -31.24 8.76
N THR A 139 -9.45 -31.16 10.03
CA THR A 139 -10.83 -31.39 10.51
C THR A 139 -11.56 -30.11 10.93
N ASP A 140 -10.82 -29.04 11.22
CA ASP A 140 -11.35 -27.75 11.64
C ASP A 140 -10.86 -26.62 10.72
N VAL A 141 -11.70 -26.33 9.73
CA VAL A 141 -11.52 -25.26 8.76
C VAL A 141 -12.76 -24.37 8.77
N GLN A 142 -12.54 -23.06 8.81
CA GLN A 142 -13.59 -22.06 8.80
C GLN A 142 -13.40 -21.13 7.61
N ARG A 143 -14.48 -20.92 6.85
CA ARG A 143 -14.54 -19.91 5.79
C ARG A 143 -15.78 -19.07 6.01
N GLY A 144 -15.67 -17.75 5.85
CA GLY A 144 -16.80 -16.86 6.10
C GLY A 144 -16.50 -15.41 5.74
N CYS A 145 -17.46 -14.54 6.07
CA CYS A 145 -17.29 -13.09 6.05
C CYS A 145 -16.91 -12.58 7.45
N THR A 146 -16.09 -11.53 7.52
CA THR A 146 -15.67 -10.96 8.80
C THR A 146 -16.83 -10.33 9.58
N SER A 147 -17.83 -9.77 8.88
CA SER A 147 -19.03 -9.18 9.49
C SER A 147 -19.97 -10.21 10.13
N ASP A 148 -20.08 -11.40 9.51
CA ASP A 148 -21.04 -12.44 9.90
C ASP A 148 -20.60 -13.29 11.09
N SER A 149 -19.35 -13.15 11.49
CA SER A 149 -18.66 -14.21 12.19
C SER A 149 -18.97 -14.24 13.69
N SER A 150 -19.54 -15.36 14.13
CA SER A 150 -19.54 -15.77 15.55
C SER A 150 -18.21 -16.41 15.99
N TYR A 151 -17.32 -16.64 15.01
CA TYR A 151 -15.99 -17.23 15.15
C TYR A 151 -14.92 -16.12 15.05
N VAL A 152 -13.83 -16.23 15.81
CA VAL A 152 -12.73 -15.25 15.71
C VAL A 152 -11.59 -15.91 14.96
N PRO A 153 -11.27 -15.48 13.72
CA PRO A 153 -10.16 -16.06 12.97
C PRO A 153 -8.83 -15.94 13.73
N GLY A 154 -8.04 -17.01 13.73
CA GLY A 154 -6.74 -17.08 14.40
C GLY A 154 -5.64 -16.31 13.67
N ASP A 155 -4.44 -16.29 14.27
CA ASP A 155 -3.29 -15.52 13.79
C ASP A 155 -2.82 -15.90 12.36
N TYR A 156 -3.18 -17.09 11.89
CA TYR A 156 -2.79 -17.62 10.57
C TYR A 156 -3.89 -17.51 9.51
N ALA A 157 -5.06 -16.94 9.86
CA ALA A 157 -6.16 -16.76 8.93
C ALA A 157 -5.78 -15.86 7.75
N LYS A 158 -6.30 -16.18 6.57
CA LYS A 158 -6.14 -15.38 5.35
C LYS A 158 -7.40 -14.58 5.08
N PHE A 159 -7.21 -13.34 4.65
CA PHE A 159 -8.28 -12.38 4.36
C PHE A 159 -8.17 -11.84 2.94
N CYS A 160 -9.30 -11.53 2.33
CA CYS A 160 -9.35 -10.96 0.99
C CYS A 160 -10.67 -10.21 0.75
N LYS A 161 -10.71 -9.31 -0.25
CA LYS A 161 -11.79 -8.32 -0.42
C LYS A 161 -12.69 -8.49 -1.65
N THR A 162 -12.42 -9.48 -2.52
CA THR A 162 -13.22 -9.71 -3.74
C THR A 162 -14.12 -10.92 -3.55
N SER A 163 -15.28 -10.96 -4.21
CA SER A 163 -16.17 -12.12 -4.09
C SER A 163 -15.45 -13.41 -4.51
N GLY A 164 -15.67 -14.50 -3.76
CA GLY A 164 -15.07 -15.82 -3.99
C GLY A 164 -13.55 -15.90 -3.77
N CYS A 165 -12.92 -14.86 -3.24
CA CYS A 165 -11.46 -14.81 -3.11
C CYS A 165 -10.89 -15.80 -2.09
N ASN A 166 -11.70 -16.24 -1.12
CA ASN A 166 -11.31 -17.19 -0.09
C ASN A 166 -11.47 -18.63 -0.59
N SER A 167 -11.00 -18.91 -1.81
CA SER A 167 -11.11 -20.20 -2.52
C SER A 167 -9.81 -21.00 -2.59
N ASP A 168 -8.75 -20.56 -1.91
CA ASP A 168 -7.52 -21.34 -1.83
C ASP A 168 -7.73 -22.65 -1.04
N PRO A 169 -7.16 -23.78 -1.45
CA PRO A 169 -7.20 -25.02 -0.67
C PRO A 169 -6.64 -24.80 0.73
N GLY A 170 -7.33 -25.33 1.75
CA GLY A 170 -6.87 -25.24 3.14
C GLY A 170 -5.67 -26.14 3.44
N LEU A 171 -5.40 -27.12 2.58
CA LEU A 171 -4.28 -28.05 2.62
C LEU A 171 -3.60 -28.09 1.25
N SER A 172 -2.28 -27.96 1.21
CA SER A 172 -1.47 -28.36 0.05
C SER A 172 -0.40 -29.36 0.49
N GLU A 173 -0.13 -30.34 -0.37
CA GLU A 173 1.00 -31.26 -0.18
C GLU A 173 2.18 -30.75 -0.99
N PHE A 174 3.36 -30.66 -0.37
CA PHE A 174 4.60 -30.44 -1.11
C PHE A 174 5.72 -31.34 -0.61
N SER A 175 6.65 -31.70 -1.49
CA SER A 175 7.80 -32.56 -1.17
C SER A 175 9.15 -31.84 -1.26
N CYS A 176 10.12 -32.23 -0.44
CA CYS A 176 11.48 -31.72 -0.45
C CYS A 176 12.47 -32.86 -0.76
N ALA A 177 13.59 -32.52 -1.41
CA ALA A 177 14.72 -33.43 -1.53
C ALA A 177 15.36 -33.65 -0.14
N VAL A 178 15.70 -34.90 0.18
CA VAL A 178 16.36 -35.28 1.44
C VAL A 178 17.67 -35.96 1.16
N CYS A 179 18.76 -35.40 1.69
CA CYS A 179 20.08 -36.00 1.61
C CYS A 179 21.02 -35.45 2.68
N ASP A 180 22.06 -36.21 3.03
CA ASP A 180 23.18 -35.76 3.84
C ASP A 180 24.48 -36.06 3.09
N SER A 181 25.29 -35.05 2.80
CA SER A 181 26.51 -35.21 1.99
C SER A 181 27.55 -36.14 2.60
N THR A 182 27.49 -36.42 3.90
CA THR A 182 28.37 -37.41 4.55
C THR A 182 28.02 -38.84 4.16
N GLU A 183 26.75 -39.10 3.82
CA GLU A 183 26.24 -40.42 3.42
C GLU A 183 26.08 -40.52 1.90
N ASP A 184 25.52 -39.48 1.27
CA ASP A 184 25.12 -39.45 -0.14
C ASP A 184 26.20 -38.83 -1.07
N GLY A 185 27.25 -38.23 -0.51
CA GLY A 185 28.40 -37.73 -1.26
C GLY A 185 28.11 -36.52 -2.16
N LEU A 186 28.88 -36.40 -3.25
CA LEU A 186 28.91 -35.20 -4.11
C LEU A 186 27.59 -34.89 -4.82
N SER A 187 26.69 -35.87 -4.99
CA SER A 187 25.36 -35.64 -5.59
C SER A 187 24.45 -34.82 -4.68
N CYS A 188 24.54 -34.99 -3.34
CA CYS A 188 23.79 -34.18 -2.37
C CYS A 188 24.27 -32.71 -2.35
N VAL A 189 25.57 -32.53 -2.59
CA VAL A 189 26.21 -31.22 -2.64
C VAL A 189 25.88 -30.52 -3.96
N TYR A 190 26.29 -31.08 -5.10
CA TYR A 190 26.25 -30.39 -6.40
C TYR A 190 25.05 -30.72 -7.27
N GLY A 191 24.26 -31.72 -6.89
CA GLY A 191 23.31 -32.35 -7.80
C GLY A 191 24.00 -33.01 -8.99
N THR A 192 23.22 -33.58 -9.90
CA THR A 192 23.67 -34.27 -11.10
C THR A 192 23.06 -33.59 -12.31
N VAL A 193 23.90 -33.16 -13.26
CA VAL A 193 23.45 -32.58 -14.53
C VAL A 193 23.20 -33.70 -15.53
N SER A 194 21.97 -33.81 -16.04
CA SER A 194 21.62 -34.70 -17.14
C SER A 194 20.98 -33.89 -18.28
N GLY A 195 21.77 -33.49 -19.27
CA GLY A 195 21.31 -32.59 -20.34
C GLY A 195 21.26 -31.14 -19.87
N SER A 196 20.08 -30.52 -19.91
CA SER A 196 19.83 -29.15 -19.41
C SER A 196 19.16 -29.10 -18.03
N GLU A 197 18.80 -30.26 -17.47
CA GLU A 197 18.15 -30.38 -16.17
C GLU A 197 19.16 -30.87 -15.13
N CYS A 198 19.08 -30.29 -13.92
CA CYS A 198 19.97 -30.59 -12.82
C CYS A 198 19.15 -30.91 -11.57
N SER A 199 19.42 -32.06 -10.93
CA SER A 199 18.70 -32.55 -9.75
C SER A 199 19.61 -33.33 -8.81
N VAL A 200 19.33 -33.30 -7.51
CA VAL A 200 19.94 -34.16 -6.51
C VAL A 200 19.42 -35.59 -6.71
N THR A 201 20.31 -36.51 -7.11
CA THR A 201 19.96 -37.89 -7.49
C THR A 201 19.71 -38.81 -6.29
N THR A 202 19.00 -38.34 -5.27
CA THR A 202 18.59 -39.16 -4.13
C THR A 202 17.14 -39.61 -4.29
N GLU A 203 16.86 -40.91 -4.14
CA GLU A 203 15.48 -41.45 -4.16
C GLU A 203 14.66 -40.99 -2.94
N ASN A 204 15.28 -40.35 -1.95
CA ASN A 204 14.67 -39.94 -0.70
C ASN A 204 14.05 -38.53 -0.80
N THR A 205 12.76 -38.45 -0.51
CA THR A 205 11.99 -37.22 -0.36
C THR A 205 11.19 -37.26 0.94
N CYS A 206 11.00 -36.11 1.56
CA CYS A 206 10.02 -35.95 2.63
C CYS A 206 8.82 -35.18 2.08
N SER A 207 7.62 -35.53 2.52
CA SER A 207 6.37 -34.87 2.13
C SER A 207 5.80 -34.14 3.34
N MET A 208 5.36 -32.92 3.13
CA MET A 208 4.79 -32.03 4.14
C MET A 208 3.36 -31.66 3.78
N GLN A 209 2.55 -31.42 4.81
CA GLN A 209 1.16 -31.02 4.70
C GLN A 209 1.05 -29.56 5.13
N LEU A 210 1.07 -28.66 4.15
CA LEU A 210 1.00 -27.24 4.38
C LEU A 210 -0.44 -26.83 4.62
N LEU A 211 -0.77 -26.55 5.88
CA LEU A 211 -2.01 -25.85 6.22
C LEU A 211 -1.88 -24.38 5.77
N LEU A 212 -2.91 -23.87 5.09
CA LEU A 212 -2.95 -22.51 4.57
C LEU A 212 -2.61 -21.49 5.69
N GLY A 213 -1.57 -20.69 5.47
CA GLY A 213 -1.13 -19.66 6.42
C GLY A 213 -0.01 -20.07 7.40
N ARG A 214 0.43 -21.34 7.43
CA ARG A 214 1.58 -21.80 8.23
C ARG A 214 2.87 -21.86 7.42
N LEU A 215 4.03 -21.87 8.11
CA LEU A 215 5.37 -21.84 7.52
C LEU A 215 6.08 -23.21 7.60
N GLU A 216 5.57 -24.19 6.87
CA GLU A 216 6.35 -25.39 6.55
C GLU A 216 7.15 -25.13 5.25
N HIS A 217 8.43 -25.48 5.24
CA HIS A 217 9.35 -25.20 4.13
C HIS A 217 10.39 -26.32 3.93
N CYS A 218 10.96 -26.39 2.73
CA CYS A 218 12.19 -27.14 2.45
C CYS A 218 13.41 -26.34 2.88
N PHE A 219 14.45 -27.02 3.35
CA PHE A 219 15.72 -26.40 3.69
C PHE A 219 16.91 -27.04 2.94
N THR A 220 17.95 -26.24 2.77
CA THR A 220 19.31 -26.65 2.43
C THR A 220 20.24 -26.05 3.47
N TYR A 221 20.81 -26.91 4.32
CA TYR A 221 21.83 -26.55 5.29
C TYR A 221 23.21 -26.79 4.71
N HIS A 222 24.11 -25.83 4.90
CA HIS A 222 25.41 -25.80 4.25
C HIS A 222 26.48 -25.26 5.20
N LYS A 223 27.28 -26.15 5.80
CA LYS A 223 28.39 -25.78 6.70
C LYS A 223 29.69 -26.45 6.26
N GLY A 224 30.56 -25.70 5.58
CA GLY A 224 31.80 -26.26 5.01
C GLY A 224 31.49 -27.23 3.86
N GLU A 225 32.02 -28.45 3.91
CA GLU A 225 31.72 -29.54 2.95
C GLU A 225 30.46 -30.35 3.30
N HIS A 226 29.84 -30.07 4.47
CA HIS A 226 28.63 -30.77 4.92
C HIS A 226 27.38 -30.04 4.42
N VAL A 227 26.64 -30.71 3.53
CA VAL A 227 25.36 -30.24 2.98
C VAL A 227 24.26 -31.20 3.41
N VAL A 228 23.18 -30.67 3.98
CA VAL A 228 22.01 -31.44 4.38
C VAL A 228 20.78 -30.79 3.76
N ARG A 229 19.95 -31.56 3.07
CA ARG A 229 18.68 -31.08 2.49
C ARG A 229 17.54 -31.82 3.17
N GLY A 230 16.42 -31.13 3.41
CA GLY A 230 15.26 -31.79 4.00
C GLY A 230 14.08 -30.88 4.28
N CYS A 231 13.12 -31.40 5.03
CA CYS A 231 11.91 -30.71 5.44
C CYS A 231 12.11 -30.02 6.78
N SER A 232 11.63 -28.78 6.94
CA SER A 232 11.71 -28.00 8.18
C SER A 232 11.26 -28.75 9.44
N ARG A 233 10.24 -29.60 9.33
CA ARG A 233 9.74 -30.45 10.44
C ARG A 233 10.72 -31.54 10.88
N ASP A 234 11.52 -32.05 9.95
CA ASP A 234 12.47 -33.14 10.18
C ASP A 234 13.91 -32.61 10.33
N SER A 235 14.08 -31.29 10.46
CA SER A 235 15.37 -30.63 10.58
C SER A 235 16.12 -31.14 11.83
N PRO A 236 17.34 -31.70 11.66
CA PRO A 236 18.16 -32.12 12.80
C PRO A 236 18.48 -30.95 13.73
N GLN A 237 18.53 -31.17 15.05
CA GLN A 237 18.72 -30.08 16.03
C GLN A 237 19.97 -29.22 15.80
N TYR A 238 21.02 -29.76 15.17
CA TYR A 238 22.26 -29.04 14.86
C TYR A 238 22.13 -28.08 13.66
N VAL A 239 21.07 -28.21 12.85
CA VAL A 239 20.77 -27.40 11.66
C VAL A 239 20.13 -26.04 12.00
N ASN A 240 19.70 -25.84 13.25
CA ASN A 240 19.08 -24.59 13.74
C ASN A 240 20.05 -23.38 13.90
N GLN A 241 21.14 -23.32 13.12
CA GLN A 241 22.07 -22.19 13.07
C GLN A 241 21.77 -21.33 11.84
N THR A 242 21.20 -20.14 12.02
CA THR A 242 20.62 -19.28 10.97
C THR A 242 21.56 -18.86 9.84
N ASN A 243 22.88 -18.91 10.05
CA ASN A 243 23.86 -18.45 9.06
C ASN A 243 24.20 -19.49 7.98
N TYR A 244 23.68 -20.71 8.08
CA TYR A 244 24.03 -21.83 7.21
C TYR A 244 22.82 -22.47 6.51
N ILE A 245 21.61 -21.91 6.62
CA ILE A 245 20.39 -22.51 6.10
C ILE A 245 19.76 -21.64 5.01
N ARG A 246 19.32 -22.27 3.91
CA ARG A 246 18.47 -21.68 2.87
C ARG A 246 17.13 -22.38 2.89
N GLU A 247 16.04 -21.60 2.91
CA GLU A 247 14.68 -22.09 3.04
C GLU A 247 13.84 -21.72 1.80
N CYS A 248 12.90 -22.58 1.41
CA CYS A 248 12.01 -22.33 0.29
C CYS A 248 10.70 -23.14 0.41
N ILE A 249 9.62 -22.69 -0.22
CA ILE A 249 8.24 -23.19 0.01
C ILE A 249 7.58 -23.78 -1.25
N LEU A 250 8.36 -24.14 -2.27
CA LEU A 250 7.86 -24.75 -3.51
C LEU A 250 8.22 -26.24 -3.58
N GLU A 251 7.47 -27.00 -4.37
CA GLU A 251 7.73 -28.42 -4.64
C GLU A 251 9.20 -28.63 -5.06
N LYS A 252 9.94 -29.41 -4.28
CA LYS A 252 11.35 -29.75 -4.49
C LYS A 252 12.24 -28.53 -4.77
N CYS A 253 11.93 -27.38 -4.19
CA CYS A 253 12.72 -26.17 -4.39
C CYS A 253 14.15 -26.28 -3.86
N ASN A 254 14.39 -27.22 -2.95
CA ASN A 254 15.72 -27.57 -2.46
C ASN A 254 16.38 -28.69 -3.29
N ASP A 255 15.95 -28.97 -4.52
CA ASP A 255 16.54 -29.95 -5.44
C ASP A 255 17.51 -29.30 -6.45
N GLU A 256 17.70 -27.99 -6.36
CA GLU A 256 18.58 -27.23 -7.26
C GLU A 256 20.06 -27.54 -7.02
N CYS A 257 20.82 -27.55 -8.12
CA CYS A 257 22.25 -27.76 -8.10
C CYS A 257 23.00 -26.53 -7.57
N ILE A 258 24.00 -26.81 -6.74
CA ILE A 258 24.88 -25.78 -6.20
C ILE A 258 26.00 -25.53 -7.21
N GLU A 259 26.05 -24.33 -7.79
CA GLU A 259 27.21 -23.91 -8.57
C GLU A 259 28.42 -23.71 -7.63
N PRO A 260 29.66 -24.02 -8.07
CA PRO A 260 30.86 -23.71 -7.29
C PRO A 260 30.91 -22.21 -6.96
N PRO A 261 31.25 -21.82 -5.71
CA PRO A 261 31.25 -20.43 -5.31
C PRO A 261 32.32 -19.64 -6.09
N GLN A 262 32.13 -18.32 -6.18
CA GLN A 262 33.14 -17.40 -6.70
C GLN A 262 33.79 -16.69 -5.50
N CYS A 263 35.10 -16.80 -5.34
CA CYS A 263 35.81 -16.30 -4.15
C CYS A 263 36.96 -15.36 -4.50
N TYR A 264 37.32 -14.48 -3.57
CA TYR A 264 38.61 -13.82 -3.63
C TYR A 264 39.72 -14.82 -3.27
N SER A 265 40.82 -14.79 -4.02
CA SER A 265 42.01 -15.61 -3.79
C SER A 265 43.23 -14.71 -3.63
N CYS A 266 43.72 -14.55 -2.40
CA CYS A 266 44.84 -13.66 -2.13
C CYS A 266 45.52 -13.94 -0.78
N SER A 267 46.74 -13.42 -0.59
CA SER A 267 47.43 -13.36 0.70
C SER A 267 48.01 -11.97 0.94
N SER A 268 47.77 -11.42 2.12
CA SER A 268 48.28 -10.09 2.51
C SER A 268 49.80 -10.02 2.70
N ALA A 269 50.49 -11.17 2.76
CA ALA A 269 51.95 -11.22 2.78
C ALA A 269 52.56 -10.84 1.42
N THR A 270 51.84 -11.12 0.32
CA THR A 270 52.30 -10.86 -1.05
C THR A 270 51.54 -9.71 -1.70
N GLU A 271 50.27 -9.51 -1.32
CA GLU A 271 49.36 -8.55 -1.93
C GLU A 271 48.77 -7.64 -0.86
N PRO A 272 49.26 -6.38 -0.73
CA PRO A 272 48.80 -5.46 0.30
C PRO A 272 47.29 -5.18 0.27
N TYR A 273 46.65 -5.35 -0.89
CA TYR A 273 45.21 -5.16 -1.09
C TYR A 273 44.34 -6.33 -0.57
N CYS A 274 44.95 -7.43 -0.15
CA CYS A 274 44.23 -8.56 0.48
C CYS A 274 43.83 -8.26 1.94
N GLN A 275 44.31 -7.14 2.49
CA GLN A 275 43.92 -6.62 3.81
C GLN A 275 42.47 -6.15 3.81
N ASP A 276 41.83 -6.16 4.98
CA ASP A 276 40.38 -6.01 5.17
C ASP A 276 39.77 -4.68 4.62
N GLN A 277 40.57 -3.66 4.29
CA GLN A 277 40.11 -2.36 3.80
C GLN A 277 40.16 -2.18 2.27
N SER A 278 40.75 -3.12 1.53
CA SER A 278 41.10 -2.93 0.10
C SER A 278 40.67 -4.08 -0.83
N VAL A 279 39.90 -5.04 -0.31
CA VAL A 279 39.42 -6.24 -1.03
C VAL A 279 38.58 -5.92 -2.27
N GLY A 280 37.90 -4.76 -2.30
CA GLY A 280 37.08 -4.33 -3.44
C GLY A 280 37.84 -4.09 -4.76
N ASN A 281 39.18 -4.01 -4.72
CA ASN A 281 40.02 -3.88 -5.90
C ASN A 281 40.52 -5.24 -6.46
N LEU A 282 40.21 -6.35 -5.79
CA LEU A 282 40.54 -7.69 -6.26
C LEU A 282 39.45 -8.22 -7.21
N THR A 283 39.82 -9.15 -8.08
CA THR A 283 38.86 -9.87 -8.93
C THR A 283 38.40 -11.14 -8.24
N VAL A 284 37.09 -11.40 -8.29
CA VAL A 284 36.52 -12.66 -7.81
C VAL A 284 36.77 -13.75 -8.86
N GLU A 285 37.23 -14.94 -8.44
CA GLU A 285 37.52 -16.06 -9.32
C GLU A 285 36.53 -17.23 -9.08
N ASN A 286 36.20 -17.96 -10.14
CA ASN A 286 35.39 -19.19 -10.02
C ASN A 286 36.19 -20.26 -9.31
N CYS A 287 35.64 -20.86 -8.25
CA CYS A 287 36.31 -21.95 -7.57
C CYS A 287 36.34 -23.24 -8.42
N PRO A 288 37.34 -24.12 -8.17
CA PRO A 288 37.36 -25.44 -8.77
C PRO A 288 36.08 -26.22 -8.50
N VAL A 289 35.64 -27.03 -9.48
CA VAL A 289 34.53 -27.97 -9.32
C VAL A 289 34.84 -28.91 -8.16
N GLY A 290 33.91 -29.04 -7.20
CA GLY A 290 34.14 -29.76 -5.94
C GLY A 290 34.48 -28.87 -4.74
N THR A 291 34.55 -27.54 -4.93
CA THR A 291 34.64 -26.58 -3.83
C THR A 291 33.25 -26.15 -3.36
N THR A 292 32.99 -26.15 -2.04
CA THR A 292 31.68 -25.81 -1.46
C THR A 292 31.65 -24.46 -0.76
N SER A 293 32.78 -23.82 -0.48
CA SER A 293 32.79 -22.53 0.23
C SER A 293 34.02 -21.70 -0.09
N CYS A 294 33.93 -20.41 0.20
CA CYS A 294 35.09 -19.52 0.29
C CYS A 294 35.58 -19.48 1.74
N HIS A 295 36.89 -19.36 1.96
CA HIS A 295 37.46 -19.04 3.25
C HIS A 295 38.04 -17.63 3.30
N THR A 296 38.01 -17.04 4.49
CA THR A 296 38.90 -15.96 4.91
C THR A 296 39.56 -16.41 6.21
N CYS A 297 40.88 -16.31 6.29
CA CYS A 297 41.66 -16.78 7.41
C CYS A 297 42.67 -15.72 7.82
N ARG A 298 42.99 -15.66 9.10
CA ARG A 298 44.14 -14.92 9.61
C ARG A 298 45.08 -15.88 10.32
N ASP A 299 46.32 -15.94 9.85
CA ASP A 299 47.34 -16.78 10.49
C ASP A 299 47.89 -16.14 11.77
N GLU A 300 48.71 -16.88 12.53
CA GLU A 300 49.29 -16.42 13.80
C GLU A 300 50.20 -15.19 13.63
N ALA A 301 50.72 -14.93 12.43
CA ALA A 301 51.51 -13.74 12.10
C ALA A 301 50.63 -12.52 11.76
N GLY A 302 49.31 -12.68 11.77
CA GLY A 302 48.35 -11.63 11.43
C GLY A 302 48.13 -11.47 9.93
N THR A 303 48.63 -12.38 9.09
CA THR A 303 48.43 -12.37 7.64
C THR A 303 47.03 -12.83 7.30
N ALA A 304 46.26 -11.98 6.61
CA ALA A 304 44.99 -12.36 6.00
C ALA A 304 45.22 -13.21 4.74
N HIS A 305 44.49 -14.32 4.63
CA HIS A 305 44.42 -15.24 3.50
C HIS A 305 42.97 -15.40 3.08
N ARG A 306 42.69 -15.40 1.78
CA ARG A 306 41.36 -15.60 1.21
C ARG A 306 41.47 -16.60 0.07
N GLY A 307 40.53 -17.52 -0.05
CA GLY A 307 40.56 -18.50 -1.13
C GLY A 307 39.34 -19.41 -1.17
N CYS A 308 39.40 -20.37 -2.08
CA CYS A 308 38.41 -21.43 -2.27
C CYS A 308 38.68 -22.61 -1.32
N GLY A 309 37.62 -23.19 -0.75
CA GLY A 309 37.68 -24.43 0.02
C GLY A 309 38.25 -24.27 1.42
N GLU A 310 38.69 -25.36 2.03
CA GLU A 310 39.40 -25.33 3.31
C GLU A 310 40.80 -24.70 3.16
N PHE A 311 41.22 -23.96 4.18
CA PHE A 311 42.55 -23.37 4.23
C PHE A 311 43.56 -24.39 4.75
N GLU A 312 44.61 -24.68 3.97
CA GLU A 312 45.64 -25.67 4.30
C GLU A 312 46.69 -25.18 5.35
N GLY A 313 46.48 -24.02 5.98
CA GLY A 313 47.40 -23.42 6.95
C GLY A 313 46.86 -23.37 8.39
N SER A 314 47.74 -23.11 9.36
CA SER A 314 47.34 -22.88 10.75
C SER A 314 46.89 -21.42 10.93
N GLY A 315 45.61 -21.21 11.19
CA GLY A 315 45.03 -19.88 11.42
C GLY A 315 43.56 -19.94 11.86
N GLN A 316 43.02 -18.80 12.28
CA GLN A 316 41.59 -18.67 12.57
C GLN A 316 40.85 -18.32 11.28
N CYS A 317 39.86 -19.13 10.92
CA CYS A 317 39.19 -19.08 9.63
C CYS A 317 37.68 -18.90 9.76
N ALA A 318 37.09 -18.19 8.82
CA ALA A 318 35.66 -18.12 8.58
C ALA A 318 35.34 -18.55 7.15
N SER A 319 34.23 -19.27 6.97
CA SER A 319 33.75 -19.71 5.67
C SER A 319 32.41 -19.06 5.29
N CYS A 320 32.14 -18.95 3.99
CA CYS A 320 30.89 -18.42 3.43
C CYS A 320 30.61 -19.03 2.05
N TRP A 321 29.38 -18.90 1.56
CA TRP A 321 28.95 -19.58 0.32
C TRP A 321 27.93 -18.80 -0.54
N ASN A 322 27.27 -17.77 0.00
CA ASN A 322 26.04 -17.23 -0.60
C ASN A 322 26.24 -16.13 -1.67
N ASP A 323 27.40 -15.47 -1.74
CA ASP A 323 27.62 -14.32 -2.63
C ASP A 323 28.99 -14.40 -3.34
N PRO A 324 29.10 -13.93 -4.60
CA PRO A 324 30.40 -13.74 -5.25
C PRO A 324 31.31 -12.85 -4.40
N GLY A 325 32.47 -13.39 -3.99
CA GLY A 325 33.40 -12.69 -3.12
C GLY A 325 32.91 -12.56 -1.67
N CYS A 326 32.01 -13.43 -1.20
CA CYS A 326 31.49 -13.41 0.18
C CYS A 326 32.60 -13.46 1.25
N ASN A 327 33.78 -13.96 0.89
CA ASN A 327 34.95 -13.98 1.75
C ASN A 327 35.66 -12.64 1.79
N ASN A 328 34.95 -11.52 1.55
CA ASN A 328 35.41 -10.15 1.79
C ASN A 328 35.22 -9.69 3.24
N LYS A 329 34.60 -10.52 4.10
CA LYS A 329 34.34 -10.17 5.50
C LYS A 329 35.64 -9.80 6.23
N LYS A 330 35.54 -8.76 7.05
CA LYS A 330 36.62 -8.23 7.87
C LYS A 330 36.79 -9.09 9.12
N MET A 331 37.97 -9.67 9.32
CA MET A 331 38.30 -10.43 10.53
C MET A 331 39.01 -9.52 11.53
N LEU A 332 38.28 -9.05 12.55
CA LEU A 332 38.77 -8.06 13.52
C LEU A 332 39.54 -8.72 14.65
N ARG A 333 40.66 -8.14 15.07
CA ARG A 333 41.32 -8.52 16.32
C ARG A 333 40.72 -7.73 17.48
N CYS A 334 40.13 -8.41 18.45
CA CYS A 334 39.46 -7.80 19.59
C CYS A 334 40.10 -8.25 20.91
N TYR A 335 40.08 -7.41 21.95
CA TYR A 335 40.44 -7.84 23.30
C TYR A 335 39.40 -8.83 23.84
N SER A 336 39.84 -9.84 24.58
CA SER A 336 39.02 -10.90 25.16
C SER A 336 39.44 -11.13 26.60
N CYS A 337 38.59 -10.73 27.54
CA CYS A 337 38.86 -10.89 28.97
C CYS A 337 37.57 -10.73 29.77
N SER A 338 37.63 -11.11 31.05
CA SER A 338 36.62 -10.80 32.06
C SER A 338 37.30 -10.25 33.30
N SER A 339 36.81 -9.12 33.80
CA SER A 339 37.31 -8.47 35.03
C SER A 339 37.16 -9.31 36.30
N GLU A 340 36.33 -10.35 36.26
CA GLU A 340 36.24 -11.35 37.34
C GLU A 340 37.53 -12.17 37.47
N ASN A 341 38.21 -12.43 36.35
CA ASN A 341 39.39 -13.28 36.28
C ASN A 341 40.69 -12.50 36.04
N ASP A 342 40.61 -11.37 35.33
CA ASP A 342 41.72 -10.45 35.10
C ASP A 342 41.31 -9.00 35.45
N PRO A 343 41.75 -8.48 36.61
CA PRO A 343 41.43 -7.11 37.03
C PRO A 343 41.85 -6.03 36.02
N ASN A 344 42.85 -6.28 35.16
CA ASN A 344 43.26 -5.33 34.12
C ASN A 344 42.22 -5.17 33.01
N CYS A 345 41.27 -6.10 32.89
CA CYS A 345 40.20 -6.06 31.90
C CYS A 345 39.27 -4.84 32.06
N ASP A 346 39.10 -4.36 33.29
CA ASP A 346 38.33 -3.16 33.65
C ASP A 346 39.23 -1.92 33.82
N THR A 347 40.29 -2.02 34.64
CA THR A 347 41.12 -0.86 35.02
C THR A 347 41.90 -0.26 33.85
N TRP A 348 42.19 -1.08 32.83
CA TRP A 348 42.97 -0.72 31.65
C TRP A 348 44.39 -0.21 31.96
N GLU A 349 44.95 -0.60 33.10
CA GLU A 349 46.28 -0.15 33.55
C GLU A 349 47.44 -0.82 32.81
N ASN A 350 47.23 -2.05 32.30
CA ASN A 350 48.25 -2.81 31.57
C ASN A 350 47.67 -3.55 30.35
N PRO A 351 47.27 -2.82 29.30
CA PRO A 351 46.51 -3.38 28.18
C PRO A 351 47.30 -4.35 27.28
N GLU A 352 48.62 -4.39 27.38
CA GLU A 352 49.46 -5.30 26.58
C GLU A 352 49.36 -6.77 27.01
N ASN A 353 48.88 -7.04 28.23
CA ASN A 353 48.75 -8.39 28.79
C ASN A 353 47.33 -8.97 28.69
N ILE A 354 46.41 -8.24 28.06
CA ILE A 354 45.03 -8.69 27.86
C ILE A 354 44.99 -9.57 26.61
N ASP A 355 44.44 -10.78 26.75
CA ASP A 355 44.29 -11.73 25.64
C ASP A 355 43.46 -11.15 24.49
N LYS A 356 43.74 -11.60 23.27
CA LYS A 356 43.05 -11.15 22.05
C LYS A 356 42.44 -12.33 21.29
N VAL A 357 41.31 -12.08 20.65
CA VAL A 357 40.57 -13.04 19.83
C VAL A 357 40.27 -12.43 18.46
N ILE A 358 40.15 -13.24 17.41
CA ILE A 358 39.69 -12.75 16.10
C ILE A 358 38.18 -12.97 15.97
N CYS A 359 37.45 -11.91 15.64
CA CYS A 359 36.00 -11.90 15.52
C CYS A 359 35.53 -11.85 14.06
N ASN A 360 34.52 -12.65 13.75
CA ASN A 360 33.79 -12.64 12.49
C ASN A 360 32.60 -11.66 12.58
N GLY A 361 32.90 -10.38 12.80
CA GLY A 361 31.91 -9.35 13.16
C GLY A 361 32.52 -8.29 14.07
N ASN A 362 31.68 -7.61 14.85
CA ASN A 362 32.10 -6.50 15.71
C ASN A 362 32.84 -6.97 16.97
N CYS A 363 33.76 -6.15 17.46
CA CYS A 363 34.30 -6.27 18.82
C CYS A 363 33.31 -5.68 19.82
N ILE A 364 33.14 -6.33 20.98
CA ILE A 364 32.29 -5.86 22.09
C ILE A 364 33.10 -5.73 23.38
N ALA A 365 32.76 -4.71 24.17
CA ALA A 365 33.07 -4.61 25.59
C ALA A 365 31.80 -4.19 26.36
N THR A 366 31.40 -4.95 27.38
CA THR A 366 30.16 -4.73 28.14
C THR A 366 30.39 -4.79 29.64
N LEU A 367 29.67 -3.97 30.41
CA LEU A 367 29.59 -4.02 31.86
C LEU A 367 28.24 -4.63 32.26
N ARG A 368 28.25 -5.79 32.93
CA ARG A 368 27.05 -6.46 33.44
C ARG A 368 27.29 -6.93 34.87
N ASN A 369 26.39 -6.62 35.80
CA ASN A 369 26.54 -7.01 37.21
C ASN A 369 27.89 -6.60 37.85
N GLY A 370 28.48 -5.47 37.43
CA GLY A 370 29.78 -5.01 37.92
C GLY A 370 31.00 -5.73 37.33
N ILE A 371 30.81 -6.59 36.32
CA ILE A 371 31.89 -7.30 35.61
C ILE A 371 31.98 -6.75 34.20
N VAL A 372 33.15 -6.23 33.83
CA VAL A 372 33.53 -5.91 32.45
C VAL A 372 33.92 -7.20 31.72
N GLU A 373 33.27 -7.47 30.60
CA GLU A 373 33.57 -8.57 29.68
C GLU A 373 33.88 -8.03 28.28
N ARG A 374 34.86 -8.63 27.61
CA ARG A 374 35.27 -8.26 26.25
C ARG A 374 35.34 -9.49 25.36
N GLY A 375 34.95 -9.34 24.09
CA GLY A 375 35.00 -10.45 23.12
C GLY A 375 34.24 -10.16 21.83
N CYS A 376 33.90 -11.22 21.10
CA CYS A 376 33.19 -11.14 19.82
C CYS A 376 31.68 -11.06 20.01
N GLN A 377 31.01 -10.21 19.22
CA GLN A 377 29.55 -10.17 19.21
C GLN A 377 28.92 -11.52 18.82
N SER A 378 27.94 -11.97 19.58
CA SER A 378 27.15 -13.18 19.31
C SER A 378 25.73 -13.06 19.87
N ASN A 379 24.81 -13.94 19.48
CA ASN A 379 23.42 -13.93 19.99
C ASN A 379 23.31 -14.05 21.53
N SER A 380 24.32 -14.64 22.18
CA SER A 380 24.42 -14.77 23.64
C SER A 380 25.28 -13.67 24.30
N PHE A 381 26.05 -12.94 23.52
CA PHE A 381 26.98 -11.90 23.96
C PHE A 381 26.81 -10.69 23.03
N ASP A 382 25.68 -10.00 23.22
CA ASP A 382 25.21 -8.94 22.34
C ASP A 382 25.18 -7.58 23.04
N CYS A 383 25.36 -6.50 22.27
CA CYS A 383 25.24 -5.14 22.77
C CYS A 383 23.83 -4.60 22.47
N GLN A 384 23.07 -4.32 23.52
CA GLN A 384 21.95 -3.38 23.42
C GLN A 384 22.52 -1.96 23.55
N PRO A 385 22.07 -0.98 22.73
CA PRO A 385 22.59 0.38 22.80
C PRO A 385 22.32 0.98 24.19
N SER A 386 23.38 1.07 24.99
CA SER A 386 23.39 1.50 26.40
C SER A 386 24.77 2.08 26.73
N LEU A 387 24.87 2.88 27.80
CA LEU A 387 26.13 3.47 28.26
C LEU A 387 27.15 2.41 28.73
N THR A 388 26.69 1.19 29.03
CA THR A 388 27.48 0.08 29.56
C THR A 388 27.90 -0.93 28.48
N CYS A 389 27.69 -0.62 27.19
CA CYS A 389 28.10 -1.51 26.09
C CYS A 389 28.73 -0.73 24.94
N LYS A 390 29.95 -1.14 24.56
CA LYS A 390 30.72 -0.59 23.44
C LYS A 390 30.84 -1.66 22.36
N SER A 391 30.29 -1.39 21.18
CA SER A 391 30.41 -2.23 19.98
C SER A 391 31.06 -1.45 18.85
N CYS A 392 31.98 -2.07 18.12
CA CYS A 392 32.80 -1.37 17.12
C CYS A 392 33.38 -2.31 16.05
N THR A 393 33.82 -1.71 14.93
CA THR A 393 34.16 -2.40 13.67
C THR A 393 35.64 -2.26 13.25
N GLU A 394 36.52 -1.88 14.17
CA GLU A 394 37.97 -1.70 13.93
C GLU A 394 38.81 -2.67 14.78
N ASP A 395 40.08 -2.87 14.43
CA ASP A 395 40.97 -3.70 15.25
C ASP A 395 41.21 -3.02 16.60
N ASP A 396 41.22 -3.82 17.67
CA ASP A 396 41.45 -3.39 19.05
C ASP A 396 40.45 -2.31 19.53
N CYS A 397 39.32 -2.12 18.84
CA CYS A 397 38.42 -1.01 19.08
C CYS A 397 37.59 -1.15 20.37
N ASN A 398 37.43 -2.37 20.87
CA ASN A 398 36.84 -2.62 22.19
C ASN A 398 37.87 -2.39 23.31
N SER A 399 38.73 -1.39 23.13
CA SER A 399 39.71 -0.92 24.11
C SER A 399 39.17 0.26 24.91
N GLY A 400 39.89 0.59 25.99
CA GLY A 400 39.50 1.63 26.92
C GLY A 400 38.46 1.16 27.93
N ARG A 401 38.00 2.07 28.79
CA ARG A 401 37.08 1.77 29.90
C ARG A 401 35.63 1.68 29.43
N VAL A 402 34.78 0.95 30.15
CA VAL A 402 33.34 0.84 29.83
C VAL A 402 32.52 1.06 31.11
N PRO A 403 31.68 2.12 31.19
CA PRO A 403 31.46 3.19 30.20
C PRO A 403 32.70 4.04 29.94
N ASP A 404 32.81 4.65 28.75
CA ASP A 404 33.90 5.57 28.40
C ASP A 404 33.94 6.83 29.33
N GLU A 405 32.83 7.11 30.07
CA GLU A 405 32.63 8.25 30.99
C GLU A 405 32.61 7.87 32.51
N SER A 406 33.39 6.88 32.95
CA SER A 406 33.42 6.55 34.39
C SER A 406 34.02 7.69 35.24
N LEU A 407 33.17 8.41 35.99
CA LEU A 407 33.57 9.57 36.79
C LEU A 407 34.60 9.22 37.89
N ARG A 408 35.65 10.02 38.01
CA ARG A 408 36.63 9.97 39.11
C ARG A 408 36.41 11.11 40.11
N CYS A 409 36.41 10.82 41.40
CA CYS A 409 36.25 11.82 42.46
C CYS A 409 37.29 11.62 43.55
N TYR A 410 37.80 12.72 44.13
CA TYR A 410 38.60 12.62 45.35
C TYR A 410 37.69 12.13 46.48
N GLN A 411 38.13 11.10 47.18
CA GLN A 411 37.38 10.43 48.24
C GLN A 411 38.20 10.50 49.52
N CYS A 412 37.74 11.28 50.50
CA CYS A 412 38.40 11.42 51.80
C CYS A 412 37.42 11.88 52.88
N GLY A 413 37.67 11.45 54.11
CA GLY A 413 36.84 11.73 55.28
C GLY A 413 37.49 12.70 56.27
N GLU A 414 36.72 13.03 57.29
CA GLU A 414 37.08 13.95 58.39
C GLU A 414 38.29 13.52 59.25
N ASN A 415 38.81 12.31 59.05
CA ASN A 415 39.97 11.79 59.75
C ASN A 415 41.23 11.73 58.86
N ASP A 416 41.10 12.05 57.58
CA ASP A 416 42.21 12.06 56.64
C ASP A 416 42.96 13.40 56.70
N ALA A 417 44.25 13.34 57.01
CA ALA A 417 45.09 14.51 57.27
C ALA A 417 45.20 15.48 56.06
N ASP A 418 45.04 14.95 54.84
CA ASP A 418 45.25 15.66 53.58
C ASP A 418 43.94 16.04 52.85
N CYS A 419 42.78 15.79 53.46
CA CYS A 419 41.49 16.03 52.80
C CYS A 419 41.21 17.54 52.56
N ASN A 420 41.79 18.41 53.40
CA ASN A 420 41.63 19.86 53.36
C ASN A 420 42.54 20.58 52.34
N ASN A 421 43.51 19.88 51.74
CA ASN A 421 44.50 20.49 50.84
C ASN A 421 44.01 20.49 49.39
N ASP A 422 44.55 21.40 48.57
CA ASP A 422 44.42 21.35 47.11
C ASP A 422 45.17 20.11 46.60
N GLN A 423 44.44 19.20 45.97
CA GLN A 423 44.94 17.88 45.55
C GLN A 423 45.40 17.85 44.09
N SER A 424 45.72 19.01 43.49
CA SER A 424 46.05 19.24 42.08
C SER A 424 47.12 18.34 41.41
N TYR A 425 47.75 17.40 42.13
CA TYR A 425 48.79 16.50 41.62
C TYR A 425 48.52 14.99 41.85
N GLN A 426 47.40 14.58 42.46
CA GLN A 426 47.08 13.14 42.65
C GLN A 426 45.93 12.68 41.75
N LEU A 427 46.02 11.49 41.17
CA LEU A 427 44.93 10.93 40.37
C LEU A 427 43.76 10.53 41.29
N ALA A 428 42.59 11.13 41.07
CA ALA A 428 41.36 10.80 41.79
C ALA A 428 40.92 9.34 41.54
N PRO A 429 40.48 8.61 42.58
CA PRO A 429 39.89 7.27 42.44
C PRO A 429 38.56 7.27 41.66
N SER A 430 38.24 6.15 41.00
CA SER A 430 36.96 5.96 40.31
C SER A 430 35.80 5.78 41.29
N CYS A 431 34.62 6.25 40.88
CA CYS A 431 33.39 6.02 41.62
C CYS A 431 32.76 4.64 41.31
N PRO A 432 31.99 4.05 42.25
CA PRO A 432 31.21 2.84 42.00
C PRO A 432 30.12 3.04 40.94
N ILE A 433 30.02 2.14 39.96
CA ILE A 433 28.99 2.19 38.91
C ILE A 433 27.78 1.37 39.33
N VAL A 434 26.60 2.00 39.38
CA VAL A 434 25.30 1.36 39.64
C VAL A 434 24.44 1.52 38.39
N GLU A 435 23.73 0.47 37.96
CA GLU A 435 23.13 0.31 36.62
C GLU A 435 22.11 1.38 36.19
N ASP A 436 21.69 2.32 37.07
CA ASP A 436 20.65 3.31 36.79
C ASP A 436 20.94 4.76 37.28
N GLU A 437 22.14 5.08 37.77
CA GLU A 437 22.43 6.40 38.39
C GLU A 437 23.64 7.10 37.76
N THR A 438 23.51 8.39 37.43
CA THR A 438 24.66 9.22 37.01
C THR A 438 25.39 9.73 38.25
N ASP A 439 26.59 9.22 38.50
CA ASP A 439 27.37 9.63 39.65
C ASP A 439 27.91 11.07 39.50
N LYS A 440 28.07 11.77 40.62
CA LYS A 440 28.66 13.11 40.74
C LYS A 440 29.66 13.14 41.88
N CYS A 441 30.66 14.02 41.81
CA CYS A 441 31.53 14.25 42.95
C CYS A 441 30.86 15.18 43.94
N TYR A 442 30.94 14.90 45.24
CA TYR A 442 30.52 15.81 46.29
C TYR A 442 31.70 16.26 47.15
N MET A 443 31.54 17.41 47.79
CA MET A 443 32.35 17.85 48.93
C MET A 443 31.51 18.68 49.90
N PHE A 444 31.78 18.54 51.19
CA PHE A 444 31.17 19.38 52.24
C PHE A 444 32.12 19.59 53.42
N VAL A 445 31.80 20.56 54.26
CA VAL A 445 32.54 20.84 55.49
C VAL A 445 31.66 20.50 56.69
N THR A 446 32.17 19.65 57.57
CA THR A 446 31.53 19.27 58.83
C THR A 446 31.43 20.46 59.79
N ASN A 447 30.62 20.34 60.85
CA ASN A 447 30.50 21.38 61.88
C ASN A 447 31.83 21.70 62.60
N ASP A 448 32.76 20.74 62.62
CA ASP A 448 34.09 20.88 63.19
C ASP A 448 35.13 21.41 62.19
N ASN A 449 34.66 21.99 61.08
CA ASN A 449 35.48 22.62 60.04
C ASN A 449 36.45 21.68 59.33
N LYS A 450 36.07 20.40 59.19
CA LYS A 450 36.82 19.39 58.44
C LYS A 450 36.14 19.05 57.12
N MET A 451 36.92 18.95 56.05
CA MET A 451 36.42 18.64 54.72
C MET A 451 36.14 17.14 54.56
N VAL A 452 35.11 16.84 53.79
CA VAL A 452 34.75 15.50 53.31
C VAL A 452 34.51 15.59 51.81
N ARG A 453 35.00 14.61 51.06
CA ARG A 453 34.87 14.50 49.60
C ARG A 453 34.49 13.07 49.22
N GLY A 454 33.64 12.89 48.20
CA GLY A 454 33.22 11.54 47.77
C GLY A 454 32.39 11.53 46.49
N CYS A 455 31.80 10.37 46.17
CA CYS A 455 30.89 10.17 45.04
C CYS A 455 29.43 10.15 45.52
N THR A 456 28.45 10.60 44.74
CA THR A 456 27.03 10.60 45.16
C THR A 456 26.44 9.22 45.40
N THR A 457 27.05 8.17 44.84
CA THR A 457 26.73 6.76 45.14
C THR A 457 27.25 6.27 46.50
N ASP A 458 28.10 7.05 47.18
CA ASP A 458 28.59 6.76 48.53
C ASP A 458 27.45 6.90 49.56
N MET A 459 27.37 5.96 50.51
CA MET A 459 26.44 6.00 51.65
C MET A 459 26.52 7.32 52.44
N ARG A 460 27.69 7.99 52.46
CA ARG A 460 27.90 9.28 53.14
C ARG A 460 27.39 10.50 52.38
N TYR A 461 26.95 10.37 51.13
CA TYR A 461 26.30 11.47 50.41
C TYR A 461 25.06 12.00 51.15
N ASN A 462 24.35 11.13 51.88
CA ASN A 462 23.23 11.52 52.75
C ASN A 462 23.63 12.55 53.83
N GLU A 463 24.86 12.52 54.33
CA GLU A 463 25.33 13.54 55.27
C GLU A 463 25.50 14.90 54.59
N CYS A 464 25.93 14.91 53.32
CA CYS A 464 26.05 16.10 52.50
C CYS A 464 24.68 16.74 52.26
N THR A 465 23.67 15.96 51.88
CA THR A 465 22.31 16.47 51.56
C THR A 465 21.57 17.02 52.78
N LEU A 466 21.93 16.57 54.00
CA LEU A 466 21.36 17.05 55.26
C LEU A 466 22.00 18.34 55.78
N MET A 467 23.05 18.85 55.13
CA MET A 467 23.70 20.12 55.52
C MET A 467 22.83 21.34 55.17
N PRO A 468 22.95 22.45 55.92
CA PRO A 468 22.30 23.71 55.56
C PRO A 468 22.66 24.13 54.12
N ALA A 469 21.69 24.75 53.43
CA ALA A 469 21.86 25.20 52.05
C ALA A 469 23.18 25.97 51.86
N GLY A 470 23.98 25.53 50.88
CA GLY A 470 25.29 26.13 50.57
C GLY A 470 26.48 25.54 51.33
N LYS A 471 26.35 24.43 52.06
CA LYS A 471 27.51 23.72 52.67
C LYS A 471 27.87 22.38 52.04
N CYS A 472 27.00 21.85 51.18
CA CYS A 472 27.25 20.68 50.34
C CYS A 472 27.36 21.13 48.89
N VAL A 473 28.44 20.74 48.21
CA VAL A 473 28.70 21.07 46.81
C VAL A 473 28.84 19.79 46.03
N THR A 474 28.11 19.67 44.92
CA THR A 474 28.27 18.59 43.95
C THR A 474 28.78 19.15 42.63
N CYS A 475 29.65 18.42 41.94
CA CYS A 475 30.17 18.79 40.63
C CYS A 475 30.26 17.56 39.72
N SER A 476 30.32 17.83 38.42
CA SER A 476 30.43 16.81 37.36
C SER A 476 31.78 16.96 36.66
N GLY A 477 32.42 15.84 36.32
CA GLY A 477 33.74 15.79 35.69
C GLY A 477 34.84 15.29 36.63
N ASP A 478 35.87 14.68 36.04
CA ASP A 478 36.93 14.00 36.78
C ASP A 478 37.69 14.93 37.73
N GLY A 479 37.76 14.53 39.00
CA GLY A 479 38.47 15.25 40.05
C GLY A 479 37.94 16.66 40.29
N CYS A 480 36.70 16.97 39.87
CA CYS A 480 36.13 18.32 39.97
C CYS A 480 36.01 18.80 41.43
N ASN A 481 35.92 17.86 42.37
CA ASN A 481 35.96 18.14 43.80
C ASN A 481 37.41 18.24 44.30
N SER A 482 38.29 18.96 43.61
CA SER A 482 39.70 19.20 44.03
C SER A 482 39.93 20.58 44.64
N GLN A 483 39.12 21.58 44.28
CA GLN A 483 39.42 22.99 44.55
C GLN A 483 39.39 23.39 46.05
N ALA A 484 40.16 24.43 46.39
CA ALA A 484 40.14 25.14 47.67
C ALA A 484 39.33 26.45 47.57
N ILE A 485 38.56 26.77 48.61
CA ILE A 485 37.57 27.87 48.64
C ILE A 485 38.27 29.16 49.12
N ILE A 486 38.50 30.18 48.26
CA ILE A 486 38.33 31.67 48.37
C ILE A 486 39.23 32.37 47.29
N GLY A 487 38.66 33.08 46.30
CA GLY A 487 39.40 33.95 45.36
C GLY A 487 38.49 34.86 44.49
N LYS A 488 38.96 36.08 44.14
CA LYS A 488 38.32 36.97 43.15
C LYS A 488 38.55 36.42 41.73
N LEU A 489 37.62 36.64 40.80
CA LEU A 489 37.74 36.20 39.40
C LEU A 489 37.89 37.41 38.45
N GLN A 490 38.99 37.46 37.69
CA GLN A 490 39.29 38.49 36.68
C GLN A 490 39.13 37.92 35.26
N CYS A 491 38.42 38.61 34.36
CA CYS A 491 38.19 38.16 32.98
C CYS A 491 38.56 39.22 31.95
N ILE A 492 38.87 38.80 30.72
CA ILE A 492 39.10 39.68 29.57
C ILE A 492 37.77 40.12 28.97
N LYS A 493 37.67 41.39 28.56
CA LYS A 493 36.50 42.01 27.96
C LYS A 493 36.83 42.61 26.59
N CYS A 494 36.20 42.13 25.52
CA CYS A 494 36.36 42.68 24.18
C CYS A 494 35.18 42.33 23.24
N ASP A 495 35.08 43.05 22.12
CA ASP A 495 34.11 42.79 21.04
C ASP A 495 34.78 42.98 19.68
N SER A 496 34.77 41.93 18.86
CA SER A 496 35.48 41.88 17.58
C SER A 496 34.99 42.87 16.53
N ASN A 497 33.76 43.40 16.67
CA ASN A 497 33.25 44.44 15.79
C ASN A 497 33.98 45.78 16.00
N THR A 498 34.45 46.03 17.23
CA THR A 498 35.18 47.26 17.59
C THR A 498 36.68 47.04 17.67
N ASP A 499 37.09 45.81 17.98
CA ASP A 499 38.49 45.44 18.16
C ASP A 499 38.78 44.08 17.51
N PRO A 500 39.31 44.06 16.26
CA PRO A 500 39.60 42.83 15.53
C PRO A 500 40.50 41.85 16.28
N SER A 501 41.31 42.33 17.25
CA SER A 501 42.18 41.47 18.07
C SER A 501 41.39 40.52 18.99
N CYS A 502 40.10 40.79 19.22
CA CYS A 502 39.19 39.91 19.97
C CYS A 502 38.91 38.58 19.23
N LYS A 503 39.10 38.54 17.90
CA LYS A 503 38.94 37.33 17.06
C LYS A 503 40.21 36.48 17.03
N THR A 504 41.38 37.11 17.01
CA THR A 504 42.67 36.46 16.70
C THR A 504 43.55 36.17 17.91
N GLY A 505 43.64 37.06 18.90
CA GLY A 505 44.80 37.09 19.80
C GLY A 505 46.12 37.33 19.01
N LEU A 506 47.07 38.09 19.55
CA LEU A 506 48.37 38.21 18.87
C LEU A 506 49.25 37.03 19.26
N ILE A 507 49.68 36.23 18.26
CA ILE A 507 50.72 35.21 18.42
C ILE A 507 52.00 35.94 18.84
N THR A 508 52.39 35.80 20.09
CA THR A 508 53.74 36.19 20.51
C THR A 508 54.71 35.09 20.11
N ARG A 509 56.01 35.42 20.07
CA ARG A 509 57.09 34.63 19.45
C ARG A 509 57.34 33.24 20.07
N ASP A 510 56.51 32.82 21.03
CA ASP A 510 56.53 31.58 21.80
C ASP A 510 55.20 30.78 21.71
N ASP A 511 54.42 30.93 20.62
CA ASP A 511 53.19 30.16 20.32
C ASP A 511 52.01 30.30 21.34
N GLU A 512 52.10 31.18 22.35
CA GLU A 512 50.97 31.54 23.21
C GLU A 512 50.21 32.79 22.70
N CYS A 513 48.91 32.63 22.46
CA CYS A 513 47.99 33.72 22.14
C CYS A 513 47.71 34.60 23.35
N SER A 514 47.78 35.93 23.19
CA SER A 514 47.30 36.88 24.20
C SER A 514 46.57 38.05 23.55
N VAL A 515 45.37 38.38 24.06
CA VAL A 515 44.59 39.55 23.65
C VAL A 515 45.28 40.80 24.21
N THR A 516 45.81 41.68 23.35
CA THR A 516 46.54 42.90 23.80
C THR A 516 45.64 44.05 24.25
N SER A 517 44.33 43.93 24.02
CA SER A 517 43.30 44.86 24.50
C SER A 517 42.91 44.51 25.94
N LEU A 518 43.70 45.00 26.90
CA LEU A 518 43.63 44.66 28.32
C LEU A 518 42.48 45.36 29.04
N GLN A 519 41.27 45.32 28.50
CA GLN A 519 40.09 45.71 29.25
C GLN A 519 39.62 44.50 30.06
N PHE A 520 39.61 44.64 31.38
CA PHE A 520 39.21 43.57 32.30
C PHE A 520 37.89 43.90 32.98
N CYS A 521 37.16 42.86 33.38
CA CYS A 521 36.09 42.93 34.35
C CYS A 521 36.43 42.01 35.54
N GLU A 522 36.01 42.39 36.74
CA GLU A 522 36.26 41.64 37.97
C GLU A 522 34.93 41.28 38.62
N VAL A 523 34.85 40.08 39.19
CA VAL A 523 33.69 39.64 39.95
C VAL A 523 34.08 39.04 41.30
N GLU A 524 33.45 39.54 42.36
CA GLU A 524 33.48 38.91 43.69
C GLU A 524 32.58 37.67 43.67
N VAL A 525 33.13 36.52 44.11
CA VAL A 525 32.43 35.22 44.09
C VAL A 525 32.04 34.79 45.51
N PRO A 526 30.88 35.22 46.05
CA PRO A 526 30.30 34.61 47.24
C PRO A 526 29.61 33.28 46.90
N PHE A 527 29.60 32.37 47.88
CA PHE A 527 28.94 31.07 47.82
C PHE A 527 27.50 31.21 47.29
N SER A 528 27.26 30.68 46.08
CA SER A 528 25.97 30.44 45.40
C SER A 528 25.56 31.29 44.18
N GLU A 529 26.43 32.04 43.51
CA GLU A 529 26.09 32.61 42.19
C GLU A 529 27.13 32.26 41.11
N TYR A 530 26.62 31.92 39.91
CA TYR A 530 27.35 31.42 38.75
C TYR A 530 28.21 32.51 38.12
N GLU A 531 29.32 32.87 38.77
CA GLU A 531 30.24 33.86 38.23
C GLU A 531 31.35 33.18 37.40
N TYR A 532 31.50 33.60 36.13
CA TYR A 532 32.41 33.02 35.15
C TYR A 532 32.87 34.08 34.13
N CYS A 533 34.01 33.82 33.50
CA CYS A 533 34.41 34.50 32.28
C CYS A 533 33.78 33.79 31.08
N PHE A 534 33.31 34.53 30.09
CA PHE A 534 32.76 33.95 28.86
C PHE A 534 33.52 34.40 27.60
N THR A 535 33.44 33.56 26.58
CA THR A 535 33.70 33.86 25.16
C THR A 535 32.51 33.37 24.36
N TYR A 536 31.80 34.30 23.70
CA TYR A 536 30.65 34.01 22.84
C TYR A 536 30.98 34.32 21.39
N GLN A 537 30.56 33.43 20.48
CA GLN A 537 30.67 33.64 19.05
C GLN A 537 29.29 33.68 18.38
N TYR A 538 29.07 34.72 17.59
CA TYR A 538 27.89 34.97 16.77
C TYR A 538 28.32 35.11 15.31
N GLY A 539 28.31 34.01 14.55
CA GLY A 539 28.88 33.99 13.20
C GLY A 539 30.37 34.37 13.23
N GLU A 540 30.74 35.50 12.62
CA GLU A 540 32.12 36.02 12.64
C GLU A 540 32.46 36.93 13.84
N ARG A 541 31.47 37.31 14.65
CA ARG A 541 31.66 38.20 15.80
C ARG A 541 32.01 37.42 17.06
N VAL A 542 33.05 37.83 17.77
CA VAL A 542 33.51 37.25 19.03
C VAL A 542 33.39 38.29 20.13
N ILE A 543 32.80 37.92 21.26
CA ILE A 543 32.62 38.77 22.44
C ILE A 543 33.17 38.04 23.67
N ARG A 544 33.96 38.72 24.49
CA ARG A 544 34.51 38.18 25.75
C ARG A 544 34.06 39.08 26.91
N GLY A 545 33.79 38.51 28.08
CA GLY A 545 33.35 39.28 29.24
C GLY A 545 33.14 38.47 30.52
N CYS A 546 32.51 39.08 31.52
CA CYS A 546 32.14 38.46 32.81
C CYS A 546 30.63 38.21 32.87
N SER A 547 30.23 37.12 33.51
CA SER A 547 28.84 36.75 33.86
C SER A 547 27.96 37.90 34.37
N LYS A 548 28.44 38.81 35.22
CA LYS A 548 27.65 40.00 35.68
C LYS A 548 27.25 40.97 34.57
N GLU A 549 27.99 40.98 33.47
CA GLU A 549 27.76 41.82 32.30
C GLU A 549 27.14 41.03 31.14
N ASP A 550 26.82 39.75 31.37
CA ASP A 550 26.17 38.90 30.37
C ASP A 550 24.74 39.39 30.12
N THR A 551 24.44 39.71 28.85
CA THR A 551 23.15 40.21 28.38
C THR A 551 22.50 39.27 27.36
N ALA A 552 22.91 38.00 27.36
CA ALA A 552 22.62 36.98 26.34
C ALA A 552 21.27 37.12 25.58
N ILE A 553 21.38 37.15 24.25
CA ILE A 553 20.29 36.87 23.30
C ILE A 553 20.41 35.37 22.95
N SER A 554 19.57 34.55 23.56
CA SER A 554 19.66 33.07 23.60
C SER A 554 19.50 32.34 22.25
N SER A 555 19.13 33.00 21.15
CA SER A 555 18.73 32.28 19.92
C SER A 555 19.76 32.29 18.78
N GLN A 556 20.97 32.84 18.98
CA GLN A 556 21.96 32.99 17.89
C GLN A 556 23.42 32.68 18.29
N ILE A 557 23.67 32.17 19.49
CA ILE A 557 25.02 31.83 19.96
C ILE A 557 25.42 30.45 19.41
N LYS A 558 26.54 30.36 18.68
CA LYS A 558 27.03 29.09 18.09
C LYS A 558 28.14 28.42 18.90
N TYR A 559 28.99 29.21 19.56
CA TYR A 559 30.07 28.72 20.41
C TYR A 559 30.08 29.48 21.74
N VAL A 560 30.15 28.71 22.82
CA VAL A 560 30.19 29.19 24.21
C VAL A 560 31.37 28.54 24.90
N ARG A 561 32.28 29.37 25.42
CA ARG A 561 33.26 28.92 26.40
C ARG A 561 33.09 29.73 27.67
N GLU A 562 32.82 29.04 28.76
CA GLU A 562 32.76 29.60 30.10
C GLU A 562 33.87 29.00 30.96
N CYS A 563 34.49 29.82 31.79
CA CYS A 563 35.61 29.38 32.60
C CYS A 563 35.71 30.20 33.88
N ARG A 564 36.38 29.65 34.90
CA ARG A 564 36.25 30.12 36.30
C ARG A 564 37.59 30.37 37.00
N PHE A 565 38.63 30.64 36.24
CA PHE A 565 39.94 31.07 36.74
C PHE A 565 40.37 32.37 36.04
N ASP A 566 41.32 33.09 36.64
CA ASP A 566 41.70 34.41 36.13
C ASP A 566 42.18 34.36 34.67
N ASN A 567 41.62 35.23 33.85
CA ASN A 567 41.90 35.41 32.43
C ASN A 567 41.72 34.11 31.60
N CYS A 568 40.91 33.18 32.09
CA CYS A 568 40.67 31.91 31.40
C CYS A 568 40.03 32.07 30.02
N ASN A 569 39.34 33.19 29.79
CA ASN A 569 38.79 33.53 28.48
C ASN A 569 39.83 34.22 27.57
N ASN A 570 41.13 34.03 27.80
CA ASN A 570 42.22 34.55 26.96
C ASN A 570 42.59 33.62 25.79
N GLU A 571 42.19 32.36 25.83
CA GLU A 571 42.59 31.37 24.82
C GLU A 571 42.15 31.75 23.40
N CYS A 572 42.90 31.28 22.41
CA CYS A 572 42.57 31.47 21.00
C CYS A 572 41.32 30.67 20.62
N ILE A 573 40.56 31.19 19.66
CA ILE A 573 39.57 30.36 18.96
C ILE A 573 40.37 29.63 17.88
N ASP A 574 40.35 28.30 17.93
CA ASP A 574 41.07 27.48 16.96
C ASP A 574 40.55 27.78 15.55
N SER A 575 41.45 28.13 14.64
CA SER A 575 41.11 28.26 13.22
C SER A 575 40.89 26.86 12.65
N PRO A 576 39.74 26.58 12.03
CA PRO A 576 39.48 25.26 11.45
C PRO A 576 40.40 25.00 10.25
N LYS A 577 40.50 23.73 9.86
CA LYS A 577 40.93 23.34 8.52
C LYS A 577 39.71 23.35 7.60
N CYS A 578 39.83 23.94 6.41
CA CYS A 578 38.72 24.02 5.46
C CYS A 578 39.12 23.41 4.12
N TYR A 579 38.16 22.83 3.41
CA TYR A 579 38.38 22.51 1.99
C TYR A 579 38.59 23.82 1.21
N SER A 580 39.62 23.86 0.36
CA SER A 580 39.94 25.03 -0.46
C SER A 580 40.16 24.64 -1.91
N CYS A 581 39.26 25.08 -2.78
CA CYS A 581 39.25 24.69 -4.19
C CYS A 581 38.33 25.58 -5.05
N ASP A 582 38.47 25.43 -6.36
CA ASP A 582 37.65 26.05 -7.40
C ASP A 582 37.24 24.98 -8.42
N SER A 583 35.93 24.81 -8.64
CA SER A 583 35.40 23.76 -9.52
C SER A 583 35.70 23.99 -11.01
N SER A 584 36.09 25.20 -11.42
CA SER A 584 36.58 25.46 -12.78
C SER A 584 37.95 24.84 -13.06
N GLN A 585 38.70 24.50 -12.00
CA GLN A 585 40.03 23.90 -12.08
C GLN A 585 40.05 22.46 -11.59
N ASN A 586 39.22 22.11 -10.60
CA ASN A 586 39.12 20.78 -10.03
C ASN A 586 37.66 20.39 -9.84
N GLN A 587 37.17 19.49 -10.70
CA GLN A 587 35.78 19.03 -10.69
C GLN A 587 35.37 18.38 -9.35
N ASN A 588 36.32 17.77 -8.63
CA ASN A 588 36.08 17.20 -7.29
C ASN A 588 35.65 18.27 -6.27
N CYS A 589 35.93 19.56 -6.51
CA CYS A 589 35.48 20.64 -5.63
C CYS A 589 33.94 20.74 -5.52
N ALA A 590 33.24 20.31 -6.58
CA ALA A 590 31.79 20.25 -6.65
C ALA A 590 31.25 18.83 -6.40
N ASP A 591 31.84 17.81 -7.03
CA ASP A 591 31.24 16.46 -7.10
C ASP A 591 31.63 15.55 -5.92
N ASP A 592 32.86 15.68 -5.39
CA ASP A 592 33.34 14.90 -4.25
C ASP A 592 34.47 15.64 -3.53
N VAL A 593 34.09 16.53 -2.63
CA VAL A 593 35.02 17.42 -1.93
C VAL A 593 36.01 16.66 -1.03
N PHE A 594 35.70 15.42 -0.64
CA PHE A 594 36.60 14.60 0.18
C PHE A 594 37.88 14.20 -0.58
N MET A 595 37.84 14.22 -1.91
CA MET A 595 39.01 14.03 -2.79
C MET A 595 39.86 15.31 -2.94
N THR A 596 39.49 16.39 -2.24
CA THR A 596 40.23 17.66 -2.20
C THR A 596 40.95 17.81 -0.85
N ASN A 597 42.13 18.44 -0.86
CA ASN A 597 42.86 18.69 0.37
C ASN A 597 42.20 19.78 1.22
N GLN A 598 42.18 19.56 2.54
CA GLN A 598 41.91 20.62 3.50
C GLN A 598 43.18 21.47 3.70
N VAL A 599 42.99 22.78 3.91
CA VAL A 599 44.06 23.72 4.24
C VAL A 599 43.83 24.26 5.64
N SER A 600 44.89 24.40 6.43
CA SER A 600 44.83 25.09 7.72
C SER A 600 44.55 26.57 7.47
N CYS A 601 43.46 27.08 8.07
CA CYS A 601 43.12 28.49 7.92
C CYS A 601 44.09 29.37 8.69
N ASN A 602 44.25 30.62 8.24
CA ASN A 602 45.11 31.57 8.92
C ASN A 602 44.50 31.93 10.29
N ALA A 603 45.35 32.39 11.21
CA ALA A 603 44.88 32.91 12.50
C ALA A 603 43.89 34.07 12.26
N GLY A 604 42.64 33.89 12.69
CA GLY A 604 41.54 34.85 12.52
C GLY A 604 40.47 34.47 11.50
N ASP A 605 40.76 33.51 10.63
CA ASP A 605 39.79 32.89 9.74
C ASP A 605 39.09 31.73 10.48
N ILE A 606 38.14 32.09 11.36
CA ILE A 606 37.45 31.15 12.27
C ILE A 606 36.31 30.36 11.60
N SER A 607 36.22 30.38 10.28
CA SER A 607 35.10 29.80 9.53
C SER A 607 35.53 29.23 8.20
N CYS A 608 34.76 28.28 7.70
CA CYS A 608 34.85 27.84 6.31
C CYS A 608 33.71 28.43 5.49
N TYR A 609 33.91 28.59 4.18
CA TYR A 609 32.85 28.97 3.24
C TYR A 609 32.74 27.98 2.08
N THR A 610 31.54 27.91 1.52
CA THR A 610 31.24 27.37 0.18
C THR A 610 30.46 28.43 -0.58
N CYS A 611 30.81 28.68 -1.83
CA CYS A 611 30.15 29.66 -2.68
C CYS A 611 29.80 29.04 -4.03
N ARG A 612 28.66 29.45 -4.59
CA ARG A 612 28.19 29.08 -5.93
C ARG A 612 27.88 30.33 -6.74
N ASP A 613 28.45 30.45 -7.94
CA ASP A 613 28.13 31.53 -8.87
C ASP A 613 27.01 31.18 -9.85
N SER A 614 26.60 32.14 -10.69
CA SER A 614 25.58 31.94 -11.73
C SER A 614 25.98 30.95 -12.83
N GLY A 615 27.27 30.65 -12.97
CA GLY A 615 27.80 29.64 -13.88
C GLY A 615 27.87 28.23 -13.28
N LYS A 616 27.31 28.04 -12.06
CA LYS A 616 27.40 26.80 -11.27
C LYS A 616 28.82 26.45 -10.83
N VAL A 617 29.74 27.42 -10.82
CA VAL A 617 31.10 27.23 -10.30
C VAL A 617 31.06 27.27 -8.78
N ILE A 618 31.63 26.25 -8.15
CA ILE A 618 31.76 26.12 -6.70
C ILE A 618 33.16 26.57 -6.28
N ARG A 619 33.22 27.41 -5.24
CA ARG A 619 34.46 27.77 -4.55
C ARG A 619 34.35 27.50 -3.07
N ARG A 620 35.39 26.94 -2.48
CA ARG A 620 35.50 26.65 -1.05
C ARG A 620 36.76 27.29 -0.47
N GLY A 621 36.73 27.70 0.79
CA GLY A 621 37.90 28.29 1.45
C GLY A 621 37.66 28.71 2.90
N CYS A 622 38.62 29.46 3.45
CA CYS A 622 38.61 29.98 4.82
C CYS A 622 38.05 31.41 4.89
N GLY A 623 37.42 31.79 6.01
CA GLY A 623 36.89 33.12 6.28
C GLY A 623 35.50 33.38 5.67
N SER A 624 35.23 34.63 5.28
CA SER A 624 34.00 35.02 4.60
C SER A 624 34.22 35.08 3.08
N GLY A 625 33.44 34.28 2.34
CA GLY A 625 33.55 34.13 0.88
C GLY A 625 32.94 35.28 0.08
N ASP A 626 32.69 36.44 0.69
CA ASP A 626 31.71 37.49 0.31
C ASP A 626 31.91 38.16 -1.06
N THR A 627 32.90 37.73 -1.85
CA THR A 627 33.24 38.30 -3.15
C THR A 627 32.88 37.40 -4.34
N PHE A 628 32.28 36.22 -4.13
CA PHE A 628 32.00 35.26 -5.19
C PHE A 628 30.60 34.62 -5.11
N GLY A 629 29.63 35.14 -5.86
CA GLY A 629 28.31 34.49 -5.98
C GLY A 629 27.51 34.42 -4.67
N GLN A 630 26.67 33.39 -4.53
CA GLN A 630 25.95 33.07 -3.29
C GLN A 630 26.82 32.20 -2.40
N CYS A 631 27.08 32.62 -1.17
CA CYS A 631 27.96 31.94 -0.23
C CYS A 631 27.26 31.51 1.03
N GLU A 632 27.71 30.39 1.59
CA GLU A 632 27.34 29.94 2.92
C GLU A 632 28.59 29.62 3.74
N SER A 633 28.59 30.07 4.98
CA SER A 633 29.66 29.85 5.94
C SER A 633 29.22 28.90 7.04
N CYS A 634 30.17 28.10 7.53
CA CYS A 634 29.99 27.20 8.66
C CYS A 634 31.16 27.35 9.65
N TRP A 635 30.90 26.93 10.88
CA TRP A 635 31.80 27.09 12.03
C TRP A 635 31.88 25.79 12.85
N ASP A 636 31.42 24.68 12.26
CA ASP A 636 30.95 23.52 13.01
C ASP A 636 32.04 22.48 13.29
N ASP A 637 33.21 22.55 12.64
CA ASP A 637 34.48 21.81 12.89
C ASP A 637 35.40 21.85 11.63
N ASP A 638 36.59 21.22 11.68
CA ASP A 638 37.46 20.95 10.52
C ASP A 638 36.64 20.35 9.36
N GLY A 639 36.68 20.99 8.18
CA GLY A 639 36.03 20.53 6.97
C GLY A 639 34.51 20.71 6.94
N CYS A 640 33.93 21.54 7.81
CA CYS A 640 32.47 21.77 7.84
C CYS A 640 31.89 22.25 6.49
N ASN A 641 32.72 22.87 5.64
CA ASN A 641 32.35 23.26 4.29
C ASN A 641 32.44 22.08 3.30
N ASN A 642 31.98 20.91 3.72
CA ASN A 642 31.90 19.70 2.89
C ASN A 642 30.52 19.51 2.25
N LYS A 643 29.50 20.24 2.70
CA LYS A 643 28.13 20.13 2.17
C LYS A 643 28.08 20.57 0.70
N PRO A 644 27.30 19.89 -0.15
CA PRO A 644 27.11 20.31 -1.53
C PRO A 644 26.25 21.58 -1.58
N MET A 645 26.50 22.48 -2.53
CA MET A 645 25.61 23.61 -2.81
C MET A 645 24.79 23.29 -4.05
N LEU A 646 23.56 22.82 -3.85
CA LEU A 646 22.67 22.31 -4.90
C LEU A 646 21.62 23.33 -5.30
N GLU A 647 21.24 23.36 -6.56
CA GLU A 647 20.04 24.04 -7.03
C GLU A 647 18.87 23.08 -6.90
N CYS A 648 17.87 23.40 -6.08
CA CYS A 648 16.73 22.52 -5.80
C CYS A 648 15.43 23.21 -6.22
N TYR A 649 14.44 22.43 -6.66
CA TYR A 649 13.08 22.96 -6.83
C TYR A 649 12.50 23.37 -5.47
N SER A 650 11.80 24.50 -5.44
CA SER A 650 11.22 25.09 -4.23
C SER A 650 9.79 25.52 -4.50
N CYS A 651 8.84 24.77 -3.94
CA CYS A 651 7.42 25.04 -4.13
C CYS A 651 6.58 24.35 -3.04
N ASN A 652 5.33 24.79 -2.90
CA ASN A 652 4.32 24.15 -2.05
C ASN A 652 3.04 23.99 -2.87
N SER A 653 2.56 22.74 -3.00
CA SER A 653 1.35 22.41 -3.77
C SER A 653 0.04 22.96 -3.23
N GLN A 654 0.01 23.40 -1.96
CA GLN A 654 -1.13 24.14 -1.41
C GLN A 654 -1.31 25.51 -2.08
N VAL A 655 -0.22 26.10 -2.57
CA VAL A 655 -0.21 27.42 -3.22
C VAL A 655 -0.10 27.28 -4.74
N ASP A 656 0.76 26.38 -5.21
CA ASP A 656 0.98 26.14 -6.63
C ASP A 656 0.82 24.65 -6.98
N LYS A 657 -0.33 24.30 -7.54
CA LYS A 657 -0.69 22.92 -7.92
C LYS A 657 0.35 22.25 -8.82
N LYS A 658 1.14 23.02 -9.59
CA LYS A 658 2.23 22.51 -10.44
C LYS A 658 3.29 21.75 -9.65
N CYS A 659 3.46 22.10 -8.38
CA CYS A 659 4.38 21.42 -7.45
C CYS A 659 4.02 19.94 -7.22
N ALA A 660 2.72 19.64 -7.30
CA ALA A 660 2.09 18.34 -7.07
C ALA A 660 1.83 17.57 -8.37
N THR A 661 1.33 18.26 -9.40
CA THR A 661 1.02 17.68 -10.73
C THR A 661 2.26 17.44 -11.58
N TRP A 662 3.35 18.13 -11.24
CA TRP A 662 4.61 18.14 -11.99
C TRP A 662 4.47 18.59 -13.46
N THR A 663 3.53 19.50 -13.71
CA THR A 663 3.29 20.11 -15.03
C THR A 663 4.04 21.44 -15.17
N ASP A 664 4.42 21.83 -16.39
CA ASP A 664 5.16 23.07 -16.68
C ASP A 664 6.44 23.24 -15.83
N VAL A 665 7.22 22.18 -15.67
CA VAL A 665 8.39 22.10 -14.76
C VAL A 665 9.36 23.29 -14.91
N GLY A 666 9.53 23.82 -16.12
CA GLY A 666 10.38 24.99 -16.40
C GLY A 666 9.91 26.30 -15.75
N THR A 667 8.72 26.34 -15.16
CA THR A 667 8.16 27.50 -14.44
C THR A 667 8.21 27.35 -12.92
N ILE A 668 8.61 26.17 -12.40
CA ILE A 668 8.73 25.94 -10.97
C ILE A 668 9.98 26.66 -10.46
N ASN A 669 9.83 27.44 -9.39
CA ASN A 669 10.93 28.18 -8.79
C ASN A 669 12.03 27.24 -8.26
N THR A 670 13.28 27.68 -8.36
CA THR A 670 14.44 27.00 -7.76
C THR A 670 15.05 27.87 -6.66
N MET A 671 15.81 27.23 -5.78
CA MET A 671 16.63 27.90 -4.76
C MET A 671 17.95 27.16 -4.59
N ILE A 672 18.97 27.85 -4.06
CA ILE A 672 20.25 27.22 -3.72
C ILE A 672 20.22 26.71 -2.29
N CYS A 673 20.57 25.44 -2.10
CA CYS A 673 20.60 24.74 -0.83
C CYS A 673 22.03 24.35 -0.45
N ASN A 674 22.46 24.63 0.78
CA ASN A 674 23.70 24.11 1.34
C ASN A 674 23.46 22.75 2.02
N GLY A 675 23.36 21.73 1.19
CA GLY A 675 22.99 20.38 1.58
C GLY A 675 22.09 19.74 0.52
N LEU A 676 21.29 18.78 0.96
CA LEU A 676 20.47 17.95 0.08
C LEU A 676 19.18 18.66 -0.34
N CYS A 677 18.70 18.34 -1.55
CA CYS A 677 17.36 18.68 -1.98
C CYS A 677 16.35 17.72 -1.34
N ILE A 678 15.17 18.24 -1.00
CA ILE A 678 14.05 17.44 -0.48
C ILE A 678 12.76 17.73 -1.26
N ALA A 679 11.96 16.69 -1.46
CA ALA A 679 10.54 16.77 -1.79
C ALA A 679 9.78 15.83 -0.87
N THR A 680 8.85 16.34 -0.07
CA THR A 680 8.15 15.55 0.96
C THR A 680 6.67 15.87 0.97
N LEU A 681 5.87 14.93 1.46
CA LEU A 681 4.44 15.10 1.65
C LEU A 681 4.13 15.65 3.06
N ARG A 682 3.29 16.69 3.14
CA ARG A 682 2.75 17.26 4.40
C ARG A 682 1.28 17.55 4.25
N ASP A 683 0.46 16.97 5.13
CA ASP A 683 -0.99 17.16 5.12
C ASP A 683 -1.61 16.92 3.72
N GLY A 684 -1.07 15.95 2.97
CA GLY A 684 -1.47 15.64 1.59
C GLY A 684 -0.86 16.54 0.51
N TYR A 685 -0.12 17.58 0.86
CA TYR A 685 0.53 18.51 -0.06
C TYR A 685 2.04 18.20 -0.23
N VAL A 686 2.51 18.22 -1.48
CA VAL A 686 3.94 18.18 -1.80
C VAL A 686 4.60 19.51 -1.47
N VAL A 687 5.69 19.45 -0.70
CA VAL A 687 6.57 20.58 -0.39
C VAL A 687 7.99 20.25 -0.83
N ARG A 688 8.62 21.17 -1.56
CA ARG A 688 9.99 21.05 -2.09
C ARG A 688 10.88 22.18 -1.60
N GLY A 689 12.15 21.88 -1.38
CA GLY A 689 13.14 22.88 -1.02
C GLY A 689 14.43 22.25 -0.48
N CYS A 690 15.07 22.96 0.43
CA CYS A 690 16.27 22.49 1.11
C CYS A 690 15.92 21.62 2.32
N GLN A 691 16.70 20.57 2.53
CA GLN A 691 16.63 19.82 3.78
C GLN A 691 16.98 20.70 4.98
N SER A 692 16.19 20.63 6.06
CA SER A 692 16.50 21.24 7.35
C SER A 692 15.93 20.40 8.50
N ASN A 693 16.32 20.68 9.74
CA ASN A 693 15.86 19.94 10.93
C ASN A 693 14.34 19.98 11.12
N SER A 694 13.68 20.99 10.54
CA SER A 694 12.23 21.16 10.57
C SER A 694 11.52 20.34 9.50
N PHE A 695 12.25 19.66 8.60
CA PHE A 695 11.77 18.92 7.43
C PHE A 695 12.30 17.49 7.46
N ASP A 696 11.60 16.66 8.23
CA ASP A 696 11.90 15.24 8.34
C ASP A 696 11.45 14.47 7.09
N CYS A 697 12.15 13.38 6.80
CA CYS A 697 11.98 12.53 5.62
C CYS A 697 11.80 11.08 6.13
N PRO A 698 10.62 10.77 6.71
CA PRO A 698 10.43 9.58 7.54
C PRO A 698 10.31 8.27 6.75
N SER A 699 9.91 8.31 5.46
CA SER A 699 9.84 7.14 4.58
C SER A 699 10.31 7.50 3.17
N SER A 700 10.91 6.53 2.47
CA SER A 700 11.38 6.69 1.08
C SER A 700 10.25 6.75 0.05
N GLU A 701 9.02 6.37 0.42
CA GLU A 701 7.85 6.38 -0.47
C GLU A 701 7.18 7.75 -0.54
N THR A 702 7.10 8.48 0.58
CA THR A 702 6.46 9.81 0.64
C THR A 702 7.46 10.96 0.71
N CYS A 703 8.75 10.67 0.59
CA CYS A 703 9.81 11.65 0.62
C CYS A 703 10.98 11.27 -0.28
N VAL A 704 11.45 12.23 -1.07
CA VAL A 704 12.65 12.15 -1.91
C VAL A 704 13.72 13.05 -1.29
N ARG A 705 14.86 12.45 -0.96
CA ARG A 705 16.09 13.13 -0.52
C ARG A 705 17.20 12.77 -1.51
N CYS A 706 17.93 13.76 -1.99
CA CYS A 706 18.95 13.53 -3.01
C CYS A 706 20.00 14.66 -3.07
N ASP A 707 21.12 14.36 -3.70
CA ASP A 707 22.39 15.09 -3.63
C ASP A 707 22.84 15.69 -4.99
N LYS A 708 21.90 15.89 -5.93
CA LYS A 708 22.16 16.48 -7.26
C LYS A 708 21.28 17.68 -7.54
N ASP A 709 21.71 18.54 -8.47
CA ASP A 709 20.88 19.65 -8.95
C ASP A 709 19.52 19.14 -9.44
N ASN A 710 18.44 19.77 -8.98
CA ASN A 710 17.05 19.53 -9.39
C ASN A 710 16.62 18.07 -9.24
N CYS A 711 17.28 17.30 -8.37
CA CYS A 711 17.02 15.89 -8.16
C CYS A 711 15.72 15.63 -7.40
N ASN A 712 15.21 16.62 -6.67
CA ASN A 712 13.90 16.58 -6.03
C ASN A 712 12.79 16.85 -7.06
N SER A 713 12.87 16.17 -8.20
CA SER A 713 11.93 16.24 -9.31
C SER A 713 11.03 15.01 -9.36
N GLY A 714 10.03 15.03 -10.24
CA GLY A 714 9.07 13.93 -10.40
C GLY A 714 7.95 13.95 -9.37
N LEU A 715 7.06 12.96 -9.47
CA LEU A 715 5.90 12.80 -8.59
C LEU A 715 6.32 12.27 -7.22
N VAL A 716 5.69 12.80 -6.17
CA VAL A 716 5.90 12.35 -4.78
C VAL A 716 4.53 12.27 -4.09
N PRO A 717 4.10 11.09 -3.62
CA PRO A 717 4.63 9.75 -3.90
C PRO A 717 4.60 9.37 -5.40
N THR A 718 5.32 8.32 -5.79
CA THR A 718 5.39 7.87 -7.21
C THR A 718 4.11 7.21 -7.72
N ASP A 719 3.30 6.64 -6.83
CA ASP A 719 2.05 5.91 -7.08
C ASP A 719 0.79 6.82 -7.00
N ARG A 720 0.99 8.14 -7.09
CA ARG A 720 -0.06 9.13 -6.92
C ARG A 720 -1.16 8.97 -7.97
N MET A 721 -2.42 9.04 -7.52
CA MET A 721 -3.58 8.94 -8.40
C MET A 721 -3.54 10.01 -9.49
N MET A 722 -3.84 9.59 -10.73
CA MET A 722 -3.84 10.43 -11.92
C MET A 722 -5.26 10.52 -12.44
N CYS A 723 -5.82 11.72 -12.57
CA CYS A 723 -7.17 11.93 -13.06
C CYS A 723 -7.20 13.03 -14.12
N HIS A 724 -8.21 12.98 -14.99
CA HIS A 724 -8.58 14.14 -15.78
C HIS A 724 -9.19 15.20 -14.85
N GLN A 725 -8.71 16.43 -14.97
CA GLN A 725 -9.10 17.54 -14.10
C GLN A 725 -9.51 18.72 -14.98
N CYS A 726 -10.80 19.07 -14.97
CA CYS A 726 -11.32 20.19 -15.74
C CYS A 726 -12.68 20.62 -15.21
N ASP A 727 -13.11 21.82 -15.60
CA ASP A 727 -14.41 22.39 -15.26
C ASP A 727 -15.00 23.17 -16.45
N GLU A 728 -16.08 23.89 -16.19
CA GLU A 728 -16.78 24.73 -17.14
C GLU A 728 -15.94 25.82 -17.83
N SER A 729 -14.78 26.17 -17.29
CA SER A 729 -13.86 27.11 -17.94
C SER A 729 -13.14 26.48 -19.14
N ASN A 730 -13.11 25.14 -19.21
CA ASN A 730 -12.49 24.38 -20.29
C ASN A 730 -13.58 23.78 -21.21
N PRO A 731 -13.74 24.28 -22.45
CA PRO A 731 -14.75 23.76 -23.39
C PRO A 731 -14.50 22.30 -23.79
N ASP A 732 -13.27 21.81 -23.69
CA ASP A 732 -12.91 20.44 -24.00
C ASP A 732 -13.25 19.48 -22.85
N CYS A 733 -13.70 19.97 -21.69
CA CYS A 733 -14.00 19.11 -20.54
C CYS A 733 -15.11 18.09 -20.84
N TYR A 734 -16.03 18.47 -21.73
CA TYR A 734 -17.18 17.67 -22.16
C TYR A 734 -16.84 16.54 -23.14
N GLN A 735 -15.67 16.59 -23.77
CA GLN A 735 -15.25 15.57 -24.75
C GLN A 735 -14.64 14.36 -24.05
N ASP A 736 -14.56 13.23 -24.76
CA ASP A 736 -13.73 12.11 -24.35
C ASP A 736 -12.28 12.54 -24.13
N LYS A 737 -11.59 11.87 -23.21
CA LYS A 737 -10.20 12.12 -22.87
C LYS A 737 -9.33 10.90 -23.16
N GLU A 738 -8.14 11.16 -23.67
CA GLU A 738 -7.10 10.15 -23.79
C GLU A 738 -6.47 9.93 -22.42
N SER A 739 -6.40 8.69 -21.92
CA SER A 739 -5.89 8.40 -20.57
C SER A 739 -4.47 8.93 -20.31
N SER A 740 -3.66 9.13 -21.35
CA SER A 740 -2.32 9.75 -21.26
C SER A 740 -2.32 11.23 -20.86
N GLU A 741 -3.47 11.90 -20.92
CA GLU A 741 -3.63 13.32 -20.54
C GLU A 741 -4.02 13.50 -19.07
N ALA A 742 -4.14 12.42 -18.30
CA ALA A 742 -4.42 12.49 -16.87
C ALA A 742 -3.25 13.14 -16.12
N THR A 743 -3.56 13.92 -15.09
CA THR A 743 -2.58 14.63 -14.26
C THR A 743 -2.74 14.24 -12.80
N ALA A 744 -1.65 14.27 -12.04
CA ALA A 744 -1.69 13.83 -10.64
C ALA A 744 -2.65 14.69 -9.82
N CYS A 745 -3.35 14.08 -8.87
CA CYS A 745 -4.24 14.80 -7.95
C CYS A 745 -3.46 15.85 -7.15
N SER A 746 -4.04 17.03 -6.91
CA SER A 746 -3.31 18.11 -6.21
C SER A 746 -3.00 17.74 -4.76
N VAL A 747 -3.95 17.08 -4.09
CA VAL A 747 -3.83 16.51 -2.75
C VAL A 747 -3.57 15.00 -2.87
N TYR A 748 -2.65 14.47 -2.06
CA TYR A 748 -2.44 13.04 -1.95
C TYR A 748 -3.33 12.46 -0.86
N LYS A 749 -4.10 11.44 -1.21
CA LYS A 749 -4.81 10.58 -0.27
C LYS A 749 -4.56 9.13 -0.71
N SER A 750 -4.25 8.25 0.24
CA SER A 750 -4.13 6.82 -0.07
C SER A 750 -5.49 6.29 -0.53
N GLY A 751 -5.52 5.54 -1.63
CA GLY A 751 -6.77 5.04 -2.23
C GLY A 751 -7.67 6.13 -2.81
N ASP A 752 -7.11 7.28 -3.22
CA ASP A 752 -7.87 8.32 -3.93
C ASP A 752 -8.47 7.78 -5.23
N GLN A 753 -9.56 8.40 -5.67
CA GLN A 753 -10.31 7.98 -6.85
C GLN A 753 -10.52 9.17 -7.78
N CYS A 754 -10.77 8.91 -9.05
CA CYS A 754 -11.22 9.93 -9.98
C CYS A 754 -12.74 10.06 -9.94
N PHE A 755 -13.25 11.26 -10.20
CA PHE A 755 -14.67 11.47 -10.42
C PHE A 755 -14.93 12.20 -11.74
N LEU A 756 -16.14 11.98 -12.27
CA LEU A 756 -16.79 12.86 -13.24
C LEU A 756 -18.22 13.16 -12.78
N PHE A 757 -18.62 14.41 -12.97
CA PHE A 757 -19.91 14.93 -12.55
C PHE A 757 -20.47 15.83 -13.64
N MET A 758 -21.79 15.80 -13.85
CA MET A 758 -22.49 16.76 -14.69
C MET A 758 -23.47 17.58 -13.88
N ASP A 759 -23.33 18.91 -13.93
CA ASP A 759 -24.21 19.84 -13.23
C ASP A 759 -25.59 20.01 -13.91
N ASP A 760 -26.53 20.68 -13.26
CA ASP A 760 -27.89 20.95 -13.76
C ASP A 760 -27.94 21.71 -15.10
N ASN A 761 -26.83 22.33 -15.51
CA ASN A 761 -26.72 23.06 -16.78
C ASN A 761 -25.96 22.27 -17.86
N ASN A 762 -25.79 20.95 -17.67
CA ASN A 762 -25.03 20.06 -18.54
C ASN A 762 -23.53 20.43 -18.68
N LYS A 763 -22.96 21.03 -17.64
CA LYS A 763 -21.52 21.31 -17.58
C LYS A 763 -20.81 20.19 -16.84
N MET A 764 -19.76 19.69 -17.48
CA MET A 764 -18.98 18.59 -16.97
C MET A 764 -17.86 19.09 -16.07
N VAL A 765 -17.67 18.42 -14.94
CA VAL A 765 -16.57 18.62 -14.00
C VAL A 765 -15.88 17.28 -13.79
N ARG A 766 -14.55 17.29 -13.85
CA ARG A 766 -13.71 16.11 -13.60
C ARG A 766 -12.66 16.48 -12.55
N GLY A 767 -12.36 15.54 -11.66
CA GLY A 767 -11.35 15.76 -10.63
C GLY A 767 -11.03 14.50 -9.86
N CYS A 768 -10.30 14.67 -8.76
CA CYS A 768 -10.02 13.63 -7.78
C CYS A 768 -10.99 13.73 -6.60
N VAL A 769 -11.31 12.62 -5.95
CA VAL A 769 -12.19 12.60 -4.76
C VAL A 769 -11.58 13.40 -3.61
N SER A 770 -10.25 13.50 -3.54
CA SER A 770 -9.53 14.38 -2.61
C SER A 770 -9.66 15.88 -2.91
N ASP A 771 -10.18 16.28 -4.08
CA ASP A 771 -10.34 17.69 -4.43
C ASP A 771 -11.59 18.29 -3.76
N GLU A 772 -11.54 19.58 -3.39
CA GLU A 772 -12.66 20.32 -2.81
C GLU A 772 -13.95 20.29 -3.66
N ARG A 773 -13.82 20.04 -4.97
CA ARG A 773 -14.95 20.02 -5.92
C ARG A 773 -15.74 18.71 -5.89
N TYR A 774 -15.24 17.67 -5.22
CA TYR A 774 -15.93 16.40 -5.08
C TYR A 774 -17.26 16.56 -4.31
N ASP A 775 -17.37 17.58 -3.45
CA ASP A 775 -18.60 17.87 -2.70
C ASP A 775 -19.84 17.95 -3.59
N ASP A 776 -19.73 18.52 -4.80
CA ASP A 776 -20.86 18.65 -5.73
C ASP A 776 -21.24 17.30 -6.37
N CYS A 777 -20.23 16.46 -6.65
CA CYS A 777 -20.42 15.08 -7.10
C CYS A 777 -21.12 14.25 -6.01
N SER A 778 -20.64 14.33 -4.77
CA SER A 778 -21.14 13.56 -3.64
C SER A 778 -22.62 13.82 -3.31
N LYS A 779 -23.10 15.05 -3.56
CA LYS A 779 -24.49 15.47 -3.34
C LYS A 779 -25.44 15.01 -4.45
N ASN A 780 -24.92 14.67 -5.63
CA ASN A 780 -25.71 14.34 -6.82
C ASN A 780 -25.31 12.96 -7.34
N ARG A 781 -25.52 11.92 -6.52
CA ARG A 781 -25.04 10.54 -6.78
C ARG A 781 -25.47 10.01 -8.14
N ASP A 782 -26.69 10.30 -8.56
CA ASP A 782 -27.27 9.82 -9.83
C ASP A 782 -26.53 10.36 -11.06
N ARG A 783 -25.75 11.44 -10.89
CA ARG A 783 -25.00 12.13 -11.95
C ARG A 783 -23.51 12.15 -11.65
N CYS A 784 -23.05 11.38 -10.67
CA CYS A 784 -21.67 11.31 -10.22
C CYS A 784 -21.14 9.90 -10.46
N ILE A 785 -20.05 9.78 -11.21
CA ILE A 785 -19.32 8.52 -11.39
C ILE A 785 -17.96 8.67 -10.75
N THR A 786 -17.58 7.69 -9.94
CA THR A 786 -16.21 7.55 -9.41
C THR A 786 -15.57 6.28 -9.96
N CYS A 787 -14.25 6.28 -10.05
CA CYS A 787 -13.49 5.13 -10.52
C CYS A 787 -12.06 5.16 -9.97
N SER A 788 -11.46 3.98 -9.81
CA SER A 788 -10.20 3.82 -9.06
C SER A 788 -8.96 3.65 -9.94
N GLU A 789 -9.11 3.56 -11.26
CA GLU A 789 -7.99 3.38 -12.19
C GLU A 789 -7.40 4.73 -12.65
N PRO A 790 -6.09 4.85 -12.88
CA PRO A 790 -5.50 6.10 -13.39
C PRO A 790 -6.14 6.54 -14.72
N GLY A 791 -6.64 7.77 -14.78
CA GLY A 791 -7.26 8.35 -15.97
C GLY A 791 -8.60 7.70 -16.36
N CYS A 792 -9.25 6.96 -15.45
CA CYS A 792 -10.51 6.25 -15.72
C CYS A 792 -11.70 7.19 -15.95
N ASN A 793 -11.64 8.42 -15.46
CA ASN A 793 -12.66 9.43 -15.67
C ASN A 793 -12.53 10.07 -17.06
N SER A 794 -12.44 9.26 -18.10
CA SER A 794 -12.15 9.66 -19.48
C SER A 794 -13.38 9.80 -20.37
N MET A 795 -14.49 9.14 -20.04
CA MET A 795 -15.74 9.15 -20.81
C MET A 795 -16.29 10.57 -21.00
N GLY A 796 -16.72 10.93 -22.21
CA GLY A 796 -17.34 12.20 -22.56
C GLY A 796 -18.70 12.45 -21.90
N GLY A 797 -19.20 13.68 -22.04
CA GLY A 797 -20.50 14.07 -21.51
C GLY A 797 -21.67 13.40 -22.24
N LEU A 798 -21.51 13.08 -23.52
CA LEU A 798 -22.46 12.30 -24.30
C LEU A 798 -21.88 10.92 -24.58
N VAL A 799 -22.71 9.89 -24.40
CA VAL A 799 -22.39 8.52 -24.76
C VAL A 799 -23.21 8.09 -25.96
N GLU A 800 -22.57 7.28 -26.80
CA GLU A 800 -23.23 6.65 -27.95
C GLU A 800 -24.28 5.64 -27.47
N PRO A 801 -25.41 5.52 -28.20
CA PRO A 801 -26.47 4.60 -27.84
C PRO A 801 -26.00 3.16 -27.89
N ALA A 802 -26.26 2.43 -26.79
CA ALA A 802 -25.87 1.03 -26.63
C ALA A 802 -27.05 0.08 -26.85
N LEU A 803 -28.29 0.57 -26.71
CA LEU A 803 -29.50 -0.23 -26.78
C LEU A 803 -29.96 -0.44 -28.23
N GLU A 804 -30.46 -1.64 -28.52
CA GLU A 804 -31.16 -1.97 -29.76
C GLU A 804 -32.64 -2.28 -29.47
N CYS A 805 -33.55 -1.65 -30.21
CA CYS A 805 -34.99 -1.84 -30.01
C CYS A 805 -35.68 -2.25 -31.31
N ALA A 806 -36.78 -3.01 -31.20
CA ALA A 806 -37.71 -3.17 -32.30
C ALA A 806 -38.36 -1.82 -32.62
N LYS A 807 -38.36 -1.40 -33.90
CA LYS A 807 -38.88 -0.10 -34.35
C LYS A 807 -40.01 -0.31 -35.36
N CYS A 808 -41.23 0.13 -35.05
CA CYS A 808 -42.38 0.08 -35.97
C CYS A 808 -43.49 1.06 -35.57
N LYS A 809 -44.36 1.48 -36.51
CA LYS A 809 -45.48 2.39 -36.25
C LYS A 809 -46.63 2.18 -37.24
N GLY A 810 -47.87 1.99 -36.76
CA GLY A 810 -49.06 2.11 -37.61
C GLY A 810 -49.46 0.88 -38.44
N GLY A 811 -48.60 -0.12 -38.59
CA GLY A 811 -48.87 -1.36 -39.33
C GLY A 811 -49.51 -2.46 -38.47
N GLU A 812 -50.28 -3.35 -39.11
CA GLU A 812 -50.92 -4.48 -38.44
C GLU A 812 -49.87 -5.41 -37.80
N GLU A 813 -48.73 -5.56 -38.48
CA GLU A 813 -47.55 -6.32 -38.06
C GLU A 813 -46.91 -5.80 -36.76
N CYS A 814 -47.02 -4.50 -36.47
CA CYS A 814 -46.40 -3.89 -35.29
C CYS A 814 -47.06 -4.34 -33.97
N ALA A 815 -48.31 -4.82 -34.05
CA ALA A 815 -49.06 -5.36 -32.92
C ALA A 815 -48.69 -6.82 -32.58
N TRP A 816 -48.02 -7.53 -33.50
CA TRP A 816 -47.54 -8.90 -33.30
C TRP A 816 -46.12 -8.90 -32.71
N ALA A 817 -45.60 -10.08 -32.36
CA ALA A 817 -44.23 -10.20 -31.88
C ALA A 817 -43.22 -9.80 -32.96
N GLN A 818 -42.16 -9.12 -32.53
CA GLN A 818 -41.06 -8.67 -33.39
C GLN A 818 -39.85 -9.61 -33.24
N THR A 819 -39.02 -9.74 -34.27
CA THR A 819 -37.81 -10.58 -34.24
C THR A 819 -36.55 -9.83 -34.63
N GLU A 820 -36.68 -8.58 -35.07
CA GLU A 820 -35.57 -7.74 -35.48
C GLU A 820 -35.52 -6.48 -34.59
N SER A 821 -34.32 -6.14 -34.15
CA SER A 821 -33.99 -4.91 -33.43
C SER A 821 -33.00 -4.07 -34.24
N SER A 822 -32.97 -2.77 -33.97
CA SER A 822 -31.99 -1.86 -34.56
C SER A 822 -31.49 -0.87 -33.51
N LYS A 823 -30.24 -0.44 -33.65
CA LYS A 823 -29.60 0.52 -32.72
C LYS A 823 -30.43 1.79 -32.58
N CYS A 824 -30.51 2.30 -31.36
CA CYS A 824 -31.00 3.65 -31.11
C CYS A 824 -30.05 4.68 -31.73
N GLU A 825 -30.54 5.88 -32.02
CA GLU A 825 -29.78 6.90 -32.78
C GLU A 825 -29.35 8.09 -31.91
N SER A 826 -30.09 8.37 -30.86
CA SER A 826 -29.88 9.56 -30.03
C SER A 826 -28.79 9.33 -28.98
N SER A 827 -27.67 10.03 -29.12
CA SER A 827 -26.67 10.14 -28.04
C SER A 827 -27.31 10.81 -26.82
N ARG A 828 -26.84 10.41 -25.63
CA ARG A 828 -27.43 10.86 -24.36
C ARG A 828 -26.37 11.24 -23.34
N PRO A 829 -26.71 12.03 -22.31
CA PRO A 829 -25.85 12.19 -21.16
C PRO A 829 -25.53 10.83 -20.53
N TYR A 830 -24.29 10.64 -20.06
CA TYR A 830 -23.85 9.36 -19.51
C TYR A 830 -24.72 8.84 -18.35
N TYR A 831 -25.35 9.74 -17.60
CA TYR A 831 -26.19 9.44 -16.44
C TYR A 831 -27.65 9.12 -16.78
N GLU A 832 -28.11 9.37 -18.01
CA GLU A 832 -29.48 9.04 -18.41
C GLU A 832 -29.57 7.58 -18.87
N SER A 833 -30.64 6.86 -18.52
CA SER A 833 -30.87 5.49 -18.99
C SER A 833 -31.60 5.45 -20.34
N GLU A 834 -31.15 4.60 -21.26
CA GLU A 834 -31.90 4.25 -22.48
C GLU A 834 -33.00 3.22 -22.19
N SER A 835 -34.11 3.31 -22.93
CA SER A 835 -35.18 2.30 -22.86
C SER A 835 -35.86 2.09 -24.21
N CYS A 836 -36.25 0.85 -24.49
CA CYS A 836 -37.18 0.54 -25.55
C CYS A 836 -38.60 0.78 -25.07
N TYR A 837 -39.51 1.18 -25.95
CA TYR A 837 -40.93 1.34 -25.64
C TYR A 837 -41.83 0.49 -26.54
N ILE A 838 -43.02 0.19 -26.03
CA ILE A 838 -44.20 -0.22 -26.79
C ILE A 838 -45.36 0.67 -26.34
N ALA A 839 -45.82 1.54 -27.22
CA ALA A 839 -46.87 2.49 -26.94
C ALA A 839 -48.13 2.16 -27.75
N ARG A 840 -49.29 2.41 -27.14
CA ARG A 840 -50.58 2.45 -27.84
C ARG A 840 -51.10 3.88 -27.89
N SER A 841 -51.38 4.34 -29.10
CA SER A 841 -51.99 5.64 -29.37
C SER A 841 -53.49 5.61 -29.08
N SER A 842 -54.11 6.78 -28.93
CA SER A 842 -55.55 6.91 -28.61
C SER A 842 -56.49 6.33 -29.68
N ASP A 843 -56.01 6.20 -30.92
CA ASP A 843 -56.71 5.57 -32.05
C ASP A 843 -56.58 4.04 -32.07
N GLY A 844 -55.84 3.46 -31.11
CA GLY A 844 -55.60 2.03 -31.00
C GLY A 844 -54.34 1.54 -31.72
N THR A 845 -53.60 2.41 -32.40
CA THR A 845 -52.37 2.10 -33.14
C THR A 845 -51.22 1.75 -32.19
N ILE A 846 -50.45 0.70 -32.50
CA ILE A 846 -49.23 0.32 -31.78
C ILE A 846 -48.00 0.95 -32.43
N SER A 847 -47.08 1.44 -31.61
CA SER A 847 -45.74 1.90 -32.00
C SER A 847 -44.68 1.36 -31.05
N ARG A 848 -43.51 1.06 -31.59
CA ARG A 848 -42.34 0.57 -30.85
C ARG A 848 -41.11 1.35 -31.27
N GLY A 849 -40.19 1.59 -30.34
CA GLY A 849 -38.94 2.28 -30.64
C GLY A 849 -38.10 2.53 -29.40
N CYS A 850 -37.09 3.39 -29.53
CA CYS A 850 -36.28 3.87 -28.41
C CYS A 850 -36.93 5.12 -27.81
N SER A 851 -36.99 5.20 -26.48
CA SER A 851 -37.64 6.31 -25.76
C SER A 851 -36.98 7.66 -26.02
N LEU A 852 -35.66 7.68 -26.21
CA LEU A 852 -34.89 8.90 -26.50
C LEU A 852 -34.99 9.33 -27.97
N ASP A 853 -35.17 8.39 -28.91
CA ASP A 853 -35.37 8.70 -30.34
C ASP A 853 -36.73 9.37 -30.60
N ASP A 854 -37.75 9.06 -29.78
CA ASP A 854 -39.06 9.72 -29.81
C ASP A 854 -39.58 9.97 -28.38
N PRO A 855 -39.15 11.08 -27.73
CA PRO A 855 -39.50 11.39 -26.34
C PRO A 855 -41.01 11.54 -26.09
N ASN A 856 -41.81 11.75 -27.14
CA ASN A 856 -43.25 11.93 -27.03
C ASN A 856 -44.04 10.63 -27.23
N ALA A 857 -43.40 9.56 -27.72
CA ALA A 857 -44.08 8.30 -28.02
C ALA A 857 -44.65 7.60 -26.78
N CYS A 858 -43.97 7.74 -25.64
CA CYS A 858 -44.33 7.07 -24.39
C CYS A 858 -45.02 8.01 -23.38
N THR A 859 -46.03 8.75 -23.85
CA THR A 859 -46.78 9.72 -23.03
C THR A 859 -48.17 9.22 -22.61
N SER A 860 -48.60 8.03 -23.07
CA SER A 860 -49.89 7.43 -22.73
C SER A 860 -49.76 6.40 -21.60
N ALA A 861 -50.82 6.26 -20.78
CA ALA A 861 -50.89 5.26 -19.70
C ALA A 861 -50.79 3.79 -20.17
N THR A 862 -50.83 3.55 -21.48
CA THR A 862 -50.71 2.23 -22.11
C THR A 862 -49.33 1.98 -22.71
N CYS A 863 -48.35 2.86 -22.44
CA CYS A 863 -46.97 2.65 -22.84
C CYS A 863 -46.23 1.78 -21.81
N THR A 864 -45.42 0.86 -22.30
CA THR A 864 -44.52 0.03 -21.47
C THR A 864 -43.10 0.23 -21.97
N THR A 865 -42.14 0.39 -21.06
CA THR A 865 -40.72 0.49 -21.37
C THR A 865 -39.94 -0.71 -20.84
N CYS A 866 -38.75 -0.96 -21.40
CA CYS A 866 -37.84 -2.00 -20.95
C CYS A 866 -36.40 -1.64 -21.36
N SER A 867 -35.39 -2.22 -20.71
CA SER A 867 -34.00 -1.75 -20.75
C SER A 867 -32.99 -2.71 -21.40
N THR A 868 -33.43 -3.85 -21.95
CA THR A 868 -32.56 -4.83 -22.61
C THR A 868 -32.76 -4.86 -24.13
N ASN A 869 -31.75 -5.33 -24.88
CA ASN A 869 -31.83 -5.36 -26.34
C ASN A 869 -33.03 -6.16 -26.84
N GLY A 870 -33.86 -5.56 -27.68
CA GLY A 870 -35.02 -6.19 -28.30
C GLY A 870 -36.16 -6.52 -27.33
N CYS A 871 -36.11 -6.09 -26.07
CA CYS A 871 -37.10 -6.44 -25.05
C CYS A 871 -38.54 -6.01 -25.37
N ASN A 872 -38.67 -5.05 -26.29
CA ASN A 872 -39.95 -4.58 -26.78
C ASN A 872 -40.48 -5.45 -27.92
N ASP A 873 -40.32 -6.77 -27.86
CA ASP A 873 -40.69 -7.74 -28.90
C ASP A 873 -42.01 -8.48 -28.62
N VAL A 874 -42.59 -8.35 -27.43
CA VAL A 874 -43.76 -9.13 -27.00
C VAL A 874 -45.04 -8.86 -27.82
N ASN A 875 -45.91 -9.87 -27.90
CA ASN A 875 -47.23 -9.78 -28.56
C ASN A 875 -48.14 -8.73 -27.89
N ARG A 876 -48.85 -7.93 -28.69
CA ARG A 876 -50.01 -7.13 -28.24
C ARG A 876 -51.34 -7.66 -28.79
N VAL A 877 -51.28 -8.57 -29.76
CA VAL A 877 -52.41 -9.29 -30.37
C VAL A 877 -52.04 -10.77 -30.49
N TYR A 878 -53.03 -11.64 -30.34
CA TYR A 878 -52.88 -13.10 -30.48
C TYR A 878 -53.82 -13.63 -31.56
N GLN A 879 -53.41 -14.69 -32.25
CA GLN A 879 -54.27 -15.42 -33.18
C GLN A 879 -55.32 -16.24 -32.42
N SER A 880 -56.56 -16.25 -32.88
CA SER A 880 -57.62 -17.18 -32.51
C SER A 880 -57.98 -18.04 -33.72
N CYS A 881 -58.18 -19.33 -33.48
CA CYS A 881 -58.55 -20.31 -34.49
C CYS A 881 -59.61 -21.27 -33.94
N LEU A 882 -60.40 -21.86 -34.84
CA LEU A 882 -61.22 -23.03 -34.50
C LEU A 882 -60.27 -24.21 -34.21
N GLN A 883 -60.36 -24.79 -33.02
CA GLN A 883 -59.50 -25.91 -32.60
C GLN A 883 -60.35 -27.14 -32.29
N CYS A 884 -60.27 -28.17 -33.12
CA CYS A 884 -61.05 -29.40 -32.94
C CYS A 884 -60.51 -30.57 -33.79
N THR A 885 -60.86 -31.80 -33.41
CA THR A 885 -60.67 -32.99 -34.23
C THR A 885 -61.99 -33.76 -34.31
N GLY A 886 -62.41 -34.19 -35.49
CA GLY A 886 -63.67 -34.91 -35.64
C GLY A 886 -63.76 -35.76 -36.92
N THR A 887 -64.65 -36.75 -36.90
CA THR A 887 -64.95 -37.67 -38.02
C THR A 887 -66.44 -37.66 -38.39
N GLY A 888 -66.80 -37.94 -39.65
CA GLY A 888 -68.20 -38.00 -40.10
C GLY A 888 -68.86 -36.62 -40.29
N ASP A 889 -70.18 -36.52 -40.18
CA ASP A 889 -70.92 -35.24 -40.29
C ASP A 889 -71.09 -34.57 -38.91
N ASN A 890 -69.99 -34.06 -38.33
CA ASN A 890 -70.02 -33.29 -37.07
C ASN A 890 -69.64 -31.82 -37.27
N SER A 891 -69.87 -31.00 -36.24
CA SER A 891 -69.59 -29.55 -36.23
C SER A 891 -68.15 -29.20 -36.60
N CYS A 892 -67.18 -30.02 -36.20
CA CYS A 892 -65.76 -29.85 -36.55
C CYS A 892 -65.51 -30.05 -38.06
N VAL A 893 -66.16 -31.02 -38.70
CA VAL A 893 -65.94 -31.32 -40.12
C VAL A 893 -66.53 -30.24 -41.03
N VAL A 894 -67.69 -29.68 -40.67
CA VAL A 894 -68.33 -28.58 -41.42
C VAL A 894 -67.82 -27.19 -41.05
N GLY A 895 -67.15 -27.03 -39.91
CA GLY A 895 -66.61 -25.74 -39.46
C GLY A 895 -67.69 -24.77 -38.95
N GLN A 896 -68.80 -25.31 -38.43
CA GLN A 896 -69.91 -24.54 -37.87
C GLN A 896 -70.12 -24.93 -36.40
N ASP A 897 -70.60 -23.98 -35.58
CA ASP A 897 -70.86 -24.17 -34.14
C ASP A 897 -69.65 -24.61 -33.31
N VAL A 898 -68.43 -24.43 -33.83
CA VAL A 898 -67.18 -24.54 -33.07
C VAL A 898 -66.74 -23.12 -32.72
N LYS A 899 -66.32 -22.89 -31.47
CA LYS A 899 -65.82 -21.57 -31.04
C LYS A 899 -64.31 -21.47 -31.26
N GLY A 900 -63.87 -20.30 -31.66
CA GLY A 900 -62.46 -19.92 -31.67
C GLY A 900 -61.82 -20.03 -30.30
N THR A 901 -60.57 -20.46 -30.25
CA THR A 901 -59.72 -20.43 -29.06
C THR A 901 -58.40 -19.79 -29.42
N THR A 902 -57.90 -18.90 -28.56
CA THR A 902 -56.59 -18.26 -28.71
C THR A 902 -55.49 -19.31 -28.83
N CYS A 903 -54.63 -19.15 -29.82
CA CYS A 903 -53.44 -19.96 -30.02
C CYS A 903 -52.48 -19.74 -28.85
N SER A 904 -52.09 -20.83 -28.18
CA SER A 904 -51.43 -20.79 -26.87
C SER A 904 -49.93 -20.47 -26.90
N GLU A 905 -49.35 -20.19 -28.06
CA GLU A 905 -47.93 -19.83 -28.15
C GLU A 905 -47.66 -18.43 -27.58
N PRO A 906 -46.64 -18.28 -26.72
CA PRO A 906 -46.28 -17.01 -26.11
C PRO A 906 -45.72 -15.99 -27.12
N VAL A 907 -45.15 -16.43 -28.25
CA VAL A 907 -44.56 -15.58 -29.30
C VAL A 907 -45.22 -15.90 -30.65
N GLN A 908 -45.82 -14.89 -31.30
CA GLN A 908 -46.51 -15.03 -32.59
C GLN A 908 -46.08 -13.86 -33.47
N THR A 909 -45.19 -14.13 -34.42
CA THR A 909 -44.82 -13.12 -35.41
C THR A 909 -45.93 -12.97 -36.45
N TYR A 910 -45.95 -11.85 -37.15
CA TYR A 910 -46.94 -11.62 -38.19
C TYR A 910 -46.99 -12.76 -39.22
N ASP A 911 -45.84 -13.29 -39.66
CA ASP A 911 -45.78 -14.33 -40.70
C ASP A 911 -46.10 -15.76 -40.21
N THR A 912 -46.02 -16.00 -38.90
CA THR A 912 -46.31 -17.30 -38.28
C THR A 912 -47.76 -17.44 -37.82
N ARG A 913 -48.53 -16.36 -37.87
CA ARG A 913 -49.96 -16.36 -37.52
C ARG A 913 -50.79 -17.18 -38.50
N GLY A 914 -52.04 -17.41 -38.12
CA GLY A 914 -53.06 -18.02 -38.97
C GLY A 914 -53.60 -19.34 -38.45
N CYS A 915 -54.54 -19.89 -39.19
CA CYS A 915 -55.29 -21.09 -38.86
C CYS A 915 -55.25 -22.09 -40.00
N TYR A 916 -55.39 -23.38 -39.67
CA TYR A 916 -55.53 -24.44 -40.65
C TYR A 916 -56.79 -25.28 -40.41
N ALA A 917 -57.30 -25.88 -41.48
CA ALA A 917 -58.26 -26.98 -41.45
C ALA A 917 -57.80 -28.04 -42.46
N GLN A 918 -57.49 -29.24 -41.99
CA GLN A 918 -56.96 -30.32 -42.81
C GLN A 918 -57.80 -31.59 -42.64
N ARG A 919 -58.09 -32.24 -43.77
CA ARG A 919 -58.63 -33.59 -43.80
C ARG A 919 -57.52 -34.62 -44.04
N ASP A 920 -57.52 -35.65 -43.21
CA ASP A 920 -56.74 -36.88 -43.38
C ASP A 920 -57.69 -38.10 -43.26
N GLY A 921 -57.94 -38.79 -44.38
CA GLY A 921 -58.98 -39.81 -44.48
C GLY A 921 -60.37 -39.27 -44.11
N ASP A 922 -61.03 -39.90 -43.12
CA ASP A 922 -62.33 -39.50 -42.58
C ASP A 922 -62.23 -38.47 -41.43
N THR A 923 -61.02 -38.08 -41.04
CA THR A 923 -60.78 -37.16 -39.91
C THR A 923 -60.50 -35.75 -40.41
N VAL A 924 -61.15 -34.74 -39.83
CA VAL A 924 -60.82 -33.32 -39.99
C VAL A 924 -60.19 -32.81 -38.71
N LYS A 925 -59.04 -32.16 -38.85
CA LYS A 925 -58.34 -31.43 -37.78
C LYS A 925 -58.33 -29.95 -38.10
N ARG A 926 -58.66 -29.13 -37.12
CA ARG A 926 -58.59 -27.66 -37.17
C ARG A 926 -57.71 -27.18 -36.04
N GLY A 927 -56.86 -26.20 -36.30
CA GLY A 927 -55.98 -25.64 -35.30
C GLY A 927 -55.24 -24.40 -35.79
N CYS A 928 -54.28 -23.96 -34.98
CA CYS A 928 -53.41 -22.84 -35.28
C CYS A 928 -52.30 -23.24 -36.24
N LEU A 929 -51.95 -22.37 -37.18
CA LEU A 929 -50.99 -22.66 -38.24
C LEU A 929 -49.60 -23.02 -37.70
N TYR A 930 -49.17 -22.41 -36.59
CA TYR A 930 -47.90 -22.70 -35.92
C TYR A 930 -47.74 -24.17 -35.52
N SER A 931 -48.85 -24.87 -35.26
CA SER A 931 -48.81 -26.28 -34.84
C SER A 931 -48.48 -27.25 -35.99
N LEU A 932 -48.43 -26.74 -37.21
CA LEU A 932 -47.93 -27.45 -38.39
C LEU A 932 -46.45 -27.13 -38.61
N ASN A 933 -45.65 -28.14 -38.93
CA ASN A 933 -44.31 -27.91 -39.43
C ASN A 933 -44.34 -27.38 -40.89
N ASN A 934 -43.18 -26.92 -41.40
CA ASN A 934 -43.08 -26.33 -42.74
C ASN A 934 -43.57 -27.27 -43.86
N GLU A 935 -43.28 -28.57 -43.78
CA GLU A 935 -43.71 -29.55 -44.77
C GLU A 935 -45.23 -29.74 -44.76
N GLN A 936 -45.84 -29.79 -43.57
CA GLN A 936 -47.29 -29.89 -43.39
C GLN A 936 -48.01 -28.63 -43.87
N LYS A 937 -47.45 -27.45 -43.57
CA LYS A 937 -47.95 -26.16 -44.07
C LYS A 937 -47.93 -26.13 -45.59
N GLU A 938 -46.78 -26.40 -46.21
CA GLU A 938 -46.67 -26.45 -47.68
C GLU A 938 -47.60 -27.48 -48.32
N SER A 939 -47.73 -28.66 -47.70
CA SER A 939 -48.64 -29.70 -48.18
C SER A 939 -50.09 -29.24 -48.11
N CYS A 940 -50.48 -28.54 -47.03
CA CYS A 940 -51.82 -28.00 -46.86
C CYS A 940 -52.12 -26.88 -47.87
N GLU A 941 -51.15 -26.00 -48.12
CA GLU A 941 -51.28 -24.93 -49.11
C GLU A 941 -51.42 -25.48 -50.55
N LYS A 942 -50.76 -26.61 -50.85
CA LYS A 942 -50.85 -27.31 -52.14
C LYS A 942 -52.17 -28.08 -52.30
N ASP A 943 -52.68 -28.75 -51.26
CA ASP A 943 -53.96 -29.48 -51.29
C ASP A 943 -55.15 -28.59 -50.90
N GLN A 944 -55.48 -27.64 -51.77
CA GLN A 944 -56.65 -26.79 -51.60
C GLN A 944 -57.98 -27.54 -51.69
N LYS A 945 -58.01 -28.86 -51.94
CA LYS A 945 -59.25 -29.63 -51.93
C LYS A 945 -59.55 -30.15 -50.52
N ASN A 946 -58.54 -30.70 -49.86
CA ASN A 946 -58.70 -31.30 -48.53
C ASN A 946 -58.13 -30.44 -47.38
N CYS A 947 -57.56 -29.27 -47.69
CA CYS A 947 -56.98 -28.38 -46.71
C CYS A 947 -57.39 -26.91 -46.92
N GLN A 948 -57.23 -26.09 -45.88
CA GLN A 948 -57.33 -24.63 -45.88
C GLN A 948 -56.28 -24.07 -44.92
N VAL A 949 -55.51 -23.09 -45.39
CA VAL A 949 -54.75 -22.15 -44.55
C VAL A 949 -55.38 -20.77 -44.72
N CYS A 950 -55.50 -20.00 -43.64
CA CYS A 950 -56.02 -18.64 -43.66
C CYS A 950 -55.46 -17.85 -42.47
N TYR A 951 -55.53 -16.51 -42.53
CA TYR A 951 -54.80 -15.63 -41.61
C TYR A 951 -55.69 -14.70 -40.78
N ASP A 952 -57.00 -14.67 -41.04
CA ASP A 952 -57.95 -13.92 -40.22
C ASP A 952 -58.29 -14.68 -38.93
N GLN A 953 -58.87 -13.99 -37.95
CA GLN A 953 -59.37 -14.60 -36.72
C GLN A 953 -60.47 -15.62 -37.03
N ASP A 954 -60.36 -16.83 -36.48
CA ASP A 954 -61.34 -17.93 -36.64
C ASP A 954 -61.71 -18.29 -38.10
N CYS A 955 -60.79 -18.05 -39.04
CA CYS A 955 -61.05 -18.14 -40.47
C CYS A 955 -61.15 -19.58 -41.02
N ASN A 956 -60.69 -20.56 -40.26
CA ASN A 956 -60.58 -21.96 -40.68
C ASN A 956 -61.94 -22.65 -40.60
N THR A 957 -62.91 -22.19 -41.39
CA THR A 957 -64.33 -22.61 -41.40
C THR A 957 -64.72 -23.47 -42.60
N LYS A 958 -63.80 -23.75 -43.53
CA LYS A 958 -64.10 -24.50 -44.76
C LYS A 958 -64.75 -25.85 -44.43
N ASP A 959 -65.90 -26.10 -45.05
CA ASP A 959 -66.56 -27.40 -45.01
C ASP A 959 -65.75 -28.40 -45.83
N LEU A 960 -65.25 -29.44 -45.16
CA LEU A 960 -64.41 -30.42 -45.83
C LEU A 960 -65.17 -31.66 -46.30
N ARG A 961 -66.49 -31.84 -46.08
CA ARG A 961 -67.26 -33.07 -46.40
C ARG A 961 -66.96 -33.72 -47.76
N SER A 962 -66.89 -35.06 -47.78
CA SER A 962 -66.56 -35.84 -48.98
C SER A 962 -67.73 -35.82 -49.97
N HIS A 963 -67.60 -35.07 -51.06
CA HIS A 963 -68.55 -35.19 -52.18
C HIS A 963 -68.15 -36.40 -53.03
N ALA A 964 -68.92 -37.48 -52.93
CA ALA A 964 -68.87 -38.56 -53.92
C ALA A 964 -69.27 -38.01 -55.31
N PRO A 965 -68.56 -38.36 -56.40
CA PRO A 965 -68.90 -37.85 -57.72
C PRO A 965 -70.23 -38.46 -58.20
N THR A 966 -71.18 -37.60 -58.56
CA THR A 966 -72.41 -37.99 -59.23
C THR A 966 -72.10 -38.51 -60.64
N LEU A 967 -72.51 -39.75 -60.93
CA LEU A 967 -72.54 -40.33 -62.28
C LEU A 967 -73.37 -39.46 -63.24
N GLY A 968 -72.76 -38.97 -64.32
CA GLY A 968 -73.46 -38.29 -65.40
C GLY A 968 -72.61 -38.12 -66.65
N ALA A 969 -73.04 -38.77 -67.74
CA ALA A 969 -72.72 -38.55 -69.16
C ALA A 969 -71.40 -39.10 -69.73
N PHE A 970 -71.49 -40.32 -70.27
CA PHE A 970 -70.76 -40.76 -71.45
C PHE A 970 -71.38 -40.12 -72.72
N SER A 971 -70.62 -39.33 -73.48
CA SER A 971 -70.86 -39.11 -74.92
C SER A 971 -69.69 -38.43 -75.64
N GLY A 972 -69.14 -39.11 -76.66
CA GLY A 972 -68.31 -38.60 -77.78
C GLY A 972 -66.84 -38.31 -77.44
N LEU A 973 -65.88 -39.21 -77.62
CA LEU A 973 -65.33 -39.76 -78.88
C LEU A 973 -64.93 -38.71 -79.94
N LEU A 974 -63.61 -38.65 -80.18
CA LEU A 974 -62.89 -38.17 -81.37
C LEU A 974 -62.92 -36.67 -81.73
N LEU A 975 -61.79 -35.98 -81.55
CA LEU A 975 -60.95 -35.48 -82.66
C LEU A 975 -59.79 -34.62 -82.13
N ALA A 976 -58.57 -35.17 -82.15
CA ALA A 976 -57.34 -34.39 -82.22
C ALA A 976 -56.67 -34.75 -83.55
N VAL A 977 -56.79 -33.90 -84.58
CA VAL A 977 -55.90 -33.97 -85.75
C VAL A 977 -55.68 -32.56 -86.30
N VAL A 978 -54.40 -32.17 -86.33
CA VAL A 978 -53.75 -31.12 -87.15
C VAL A 978 -53.91 -29.65 -86.73
N ALA A 979 -52.83 -29.10 -86.21
CA ALA A 979 -52.16 -27.95 -86.85
C ALA A 979 -50.72 -27.78 -86.32
N TYR A 980 -49.80 -28.61 -86.83
CA TYR A 980 -48.41 -28.19 -87.02
C TYR A 980 -47.96 -28.55 -88.43
N LEU A 981 -48.34 -27.70 -89.39
CA LEU A 981 -47.70 -27.44 -90.69
C LEU A 981 -48.27 -26.08 -91.14
N ILE A 982 -47.58 -25.03 -91.58
CA ILE A 982 -46.19 -24.74 -91.96
C ILE A 982 -46.10 -23.18 -91.98
N LYS A 983 -44.93 -22.64 -91.62
CA LYS A 983 -44.32 -21.34 -92.00
C LYS A 983 -45.23 -20.17 -92.40
N GLY A 984 -45.06 -19.06 -91.69
CA GLY A 984 -45.48 -17.71 -92.08
C GLY A 984 -45.38 -16.78 -90.90
#